data_AF-B0E1P6-F1
#
_entry.id   AF-B0E1P6-F1
#
_cell.length_a   1.000
_cell.length_b   1.000
_cell.length_c   1.000
_cell.angle_alpha   90.00
_cell.angle_beta   90.00
_cell.angle_gamma   90.00
#
_symmetry.space_group_name_H-M   'P 1'
#
loop_
_entity.id
_entity.type
_entity.pdbx_description
1 polymer ?
#
loop_
_entity_poly.entity_id
_entity_poly.type
_entity_poly.pdbx_seq_one_letter_code
_entity_poly.pdbx_strand_id
1 'polypeptide(L)'
;MMCPTPHLCVCVSSCISSFSALRRLQARLTKEINVEPEHHTSSLGNHFYMNHPIDLLALDWANPLVRDHIQVYPEICDTISEPWQADKWLKEIPFDELSPMWADWKVTPHRHFYIKEVAQLANNEFVIPMRWVMVKKVEHVEFYRVKWNEETGKYSLFGSDSTHLEGSTSTKSSRDLLYRLPASELKYNFLELEKGGYKFEFSECLGTSANPSRQIAKGRPLFVLRIMPWCDDVSGNRSKQYNAHVNMYTTNASLPHRKLSQEYFVRFCSTSPHASALEQFEALSKDFGKWKEAYDCKLEQDILFQIYPHAGPADNPQQAESCSCGGLGSSHNCRYDENGGTKAFKETNEGYHAMFSPGVPRTPEKTIARIKEQIHTACLGVKDHVDALQTATGVKDKIACHWIDKLIEMARERQNTRISNVATRDATLNNKNLKGPAREAMKKKIKEEIQEELLKWVIMQPPDRYEQYPENSDEKRNPSLRPGDHFNVLLRVRGLDPHKDSPCELLHTYLLGEDKYVWHDTSKKWDKKKEELFAVCLQGSSLEGLTIDSLRARYCVQYKNSLIGKHFKSLQQLAVFHLNDSLCPPHLFEIWKASGELGALLWFPEIKNMDQYLADLEICIANLLDLWAVYDPNRIIVKFKLHVLPHIIDDIRRFGPAVLFSTEVFECWNAIFRLCSVLSNHLSPSHDIADTLLDMERFKHIVSGGWWKTEDNDWTQAGKHVRNYLKEEVQLQRRLGWTDISTMVPGTVKLESSKKRRPGSWKESLGQHWTAERDGCGDQSQTWARCRYLVSMSQDVCKVGSWVFSKRENGTDVAAGRILLILLPNTTTIISLSTAATILLEIFNVEGRKNERLNMPILSASGETLLVAAKDILFLFNAQHDCKHGKCRIVEKPALQERETTTRMQGTIEHLDNTRYFINMHALHNAHLIREVLPRDLTKHQLRFPNRRAKHDELAAGLRVTGPAARKAAAEQSTRTRNRNKQKNLQAQARAGLAVITEEDPEELNEESMLTGVQDDGLSGGREDDEDTSMEGMDA
;
A
#
# COMPACT_ATOMS: atom_id res chain seq x y z
N MET A 1 -2.84 -30.70 4.92
CA MET A 1 -1.87 -31.72 5.36
C MET A 1 -1.51 -31.45 6.80
N MET A 2 -2.11 -32.20 7.73
CA MET A 2 -1.57 -32.32 9.08
C MET A 2 -0.34 -33.23 8.98
N CYS A 3 0.85 -32.65 9.09
CA CYS A 3 2.02 -33.43 9.48
C CYS A 3 2.06 -33.41 11.00
N PRO A 4 1.75 -34.52 11.69
CA PRO A 4 2.08 -34.63 13.10
C PRO A 4 3.59 -34.77 13.15
N THR A 5 4.29 -33.75 13.65
CA THR A 5 5.68 -33.91 14.08
C THR A 5 5.67 -34.17 15.59
N PRO A 6 5.80 -35.43 16.03
CA PRO A 6 5.97 -35.75 17.43
C PRO A 6 7.44 -35.58 17.79
N HIS A 7 7.89 -34.34 17.94
CA HIS A 7 9.21 -34.06 18.56
C HIS A 7 9.13 -33.14 19.78
N LEU A 8 7.94 -32.99 20.35
CA LEU A 8 7.71 -32.26 21.60
C LEU A 8 7.48 -33.18 22.81
N CYS A 9 7.99 -34.41 22.76
CA CYS A 9 7.79 -35.35 23.86
C CYS A 9 8.90 -36.38 24.01
N VAL A 10 10.19 -35.99 24.05
CA VAL A 10 11.22 -36.82 24.68
C VAL A 10 12.29 -35.91 25.28
N CYS A 11 12.56 -36.09 26.58
CA CYS A 11 13.60 -35.46 27.43
C CYS A 11 13.25 -34.12 28.12
N VAL A 12 12.32 -34.13 29.09
CA VAL A 12 12.52 -33.80 30.53
C VAL A 12 11.28 -34.29 31.32
N SER A 13 11.37 -35.46 31.95
CA SER A 13 10.22 -36.10 32.64
C SER A 13 10.02 -35.63 34.08
N SER A 14 9.73 -34.34 34.31
CA SER A 14 9.23 -33.90 35.63
C SER A 14 8.41 -32.60 35.69
N CYS A 15 8.11 -31.90 34.58
CA CYS A 15 7.33 -30.64 34.63
C CYS A 15 6.40 -30.39 33.42
N ILE A 16 5.71 -31.42 32.89
CA ILE A 16 4.65 -31.16 31.90
C ILE A 16 3.40 -30.72 32.65
N SER A 17 3.08 -29.42 32.58
CA SER A 17 1.82 -28.87 33.06
C SER A 17 0.65 -29.60 32.38
N SER A 18 -0.33 -30.09 33.13
CA SER A 18 -1.54 -30.68 32.52
C SER A 18 -2.21 -29.71 31.56
N PHE A 19 -2.99 -30.21 30.59
CA PHE A 19 -3.77 -29.34 29.69
C PHE A 19 -4.62 -28.33 30.47
N SER A 20 -5.17 -28.74 31.62
CA SER A 20 -5.90 -27.85 32.53
C SER A 20 -5.02 -26.74 33.12
N ALA A 21 -3.76 -27.02 33.45
CA ALA A 21 -2.82 -26.00 33.93
C ALA A 21 -2.44 -25.01 32.81
N LEU A 22 -2.26 -25.49 31.57
CA LEU A 22 -2.05 -24.61 30.41
C LEU A 22 -3.27 -23.71 30.17
N ARG A 23 -4.49 -24.26 30.19
CA ARG A 23 -5.73 -23.48 30.02
C ARG A 23 -5.91 -22.43 31.12
N ARG A 24 -5.60 -22.76 32.38
CA ARG A 24 -5.60 -21.78 33.48
C ARG A 24 -4.56 -20.68 33.27
N LEU A 25 -3.37 -21.03 32.78
CA LEU A 25 -2.33 -20.06 32.45
C LEU A 25 -2.79 -19.12 31.32
N GLN A 26 -3.37 -19.66 30.25
CA GLN A 26 -3.91 -18.87 29.15
C GLN A 26 -5.00 -17.91 29.65
N ALA A 27 -6.00 -18.40 30.39
CA ALA A 27 -7.06 -17.57 30.95
C ALA A 27 -6.53 -16.44 31.84
N ARG A 28 -5.53 -16.72 32.68
CA ARG A 28 -4.87 -15.70 33.51
C ARG A 28 -4.15 -14.65 32.65
N LEU A 29 -3.37 -15.07 31.66
CA LEU A 29 -2.63 -14.16 30.78
C LEU A 29 -3.57 -13.31 29.92
N THR A 30 -4.66 -13.88 29.43
CA THR A 30 -5.71 -13.15 28.70
C THR A 30 -6.28 -12.02 29.55
N LYS A 31 -6.61 -12.31 30.81
CA LYS A 31 -7.11 -11.33 31.77
C LYS A 31 -6.07 -10.26 32.13
N GLU A 32 -4.80 -10.65 32.32
CA GLU A 32 -3.72 -9.72 32.65
C GLU A 32 -3.34 -8.78 31.49
N ILE A 33 -3.25 -9.30 30.26
CA ILE A 33 -2.95 -8.48 29.07
C ILE A 33 -4.12 -7.55 28.72
N ASN A 34 -5.35 -7.97 29.04
CA ASN A 34 -6.56 -7.13 29.02
C ASN A 34 -6.80 -6.39 27.70
N VAL A 35 -6.72 -7.13 26.60
CA VAL A 35 -7.22 -6.70 25.28
C VAL A 35 -8.27 -7.71 24.88
N GLU A 36 -9.44 -7.29 24.41
CA GLU A 36 -10.55 -8.17 24.00
C GLU A 36 -11.22 -7.64 22.73
N PRO A 37 -11.85 -8.49 21.90
CA PRO A 37 -12.63 -8.02 20.76
C PRO A 37 -13.87 -7.24 21.24
N GLU A 38 -14.07 -6.03 20.73
CA GLU A 38 -15.25 -5.21 21.04
C GLU A 38 -16.38 -5.48 20.04
N HIS A 39 -17.61 -5.69 20.54
CA HIS A 39 -18.79 -5.85 19.69
C HIS A 39 -19.30 -4.50 19.18
N HIS A 40 -19.56 -4.41 17.88
CA HIS A 40 -20.14 -3.25 17.22
C HIS A 40 -21.42 -3.61 16.45
N THR A 41 -22.37 -2.68 16.46
CA THR A 41 -23.53 -2.68 15.58
C THR A 41 -23.45 -1.46 14.67
N SER A 42 -23.38 -1.67 13.36
CA SER A 42 -23.32 -0.59 12.37
C SER A 42 -24.63 0.19 12.30
N SER A 43 -24.60 1.37 11.67
CA SER A 43 -25.80 2.16 11.37
C SER A 43 -26.83 1.42 10.50
N LEU A 44 -26.40 0.39 9.77
CA LEU A 44 -27.26 -0.44 8.93
C LEU A 44 -27.78 -1.69 9.66
N GLY A 45 -27.42 -1.88 10.94
CA GLY A 45 -27.85 -3.00 11.78
C GLY A 45 -26.98 -4.25 11.67
N ASN A 46 -25.82 -4.18 11.01
CA ASN A 46 -24.90 -5.32 10.93
C ASN A 46 -24.05 -5.43 12.19
N HIS A 47 -23.83 -6.66 12.65
CA HIS A 47 -23.04 -6.98 13.84
C HIS A 47 -21.66 -7.51 13.46
N PHE A 48 -20.62 -7.04 14.14
CA PHE A 48 -19.24 -7.50 13.96
C PHE A 48 -18.40 -7.21 15.21
N TYR A 49 -17.20 -7.80 15.29
CA TYR A 49 -16.25 -7.60 16.37
C TYR A 49 -14.97 -6.96 15.85
N MET A 50 -14.39 -6.06 16.65
CA MET A 50 -13.16 -5.37 16.33
C MET A 50 -12.14 -5.50 17.46
N ASN A 51 -10.95 -5.98 17.12
CA ASN A 51 -9.73 -5.77 17.89
C ASN A 51 -9.24 -4.35 17.61
N HIS A 52 -9.51 -3.44 18.53
CA HIS A 52 -9.19 -2.02 18.33
C HIS A 52 -7.68 -1.79 18.16
N PRO A 53 -7.24 -1.18 17.02
CA PRO A 53 -5.83 -0.90 16.79
C PRO A 53 -5.15 -0.10 17.89
N ILE A 54 -5.87 0.80 18.56
CA ILE A 54 -5.28 1.58 19.65
C ILE A 54 -4.87 0.68 20.84
N ASP A 55 -5.53 -0.46 21.04
CA ASP A 55 -5.16 -1.43 22.08
C ASP A 55 -4.00 -2.31 21.62
N LEU A 56 -4.01 -2.74 20.36
CA LEU A 56 -2.93 -3.53 19.76
C LEU A 56 -1.60 -2.75 19.73
N LEU A 57 -1.65 -1.45 19.43
CA LEU A 57 -0.46 -0.59 19.40
C LEU A 57 0.03 -0.20 20.81
N ALA A 58 -0.79 -0.33 21.85
CA ALA A 58 -0.31 -0.23 23.23
C ALA A 58 0.67 -1.36 23.56
N LEU A 59 0.47 -2.56 22.98
CA LEU A 59 1.41 -3.67 23.10
C LEU A 59 2.76 -3.36 22.42
N ASP A 60 2.74 -2.66 21.28
CA ASP A 60 3.97 -2.25 20.58
C ASP A 60 4.87 -1.32 21.42
N TRP A 61 4.27 -0.40 22.19
CA TRP A 61 5.00 0.43 23.15
C TRP A 61 5.65 -0.37 24.28
N ALA A 62 4.96 -1.40 24.74
CA ALA A 62 5.42 -2.28 25.81
C ALA A 62 6.35 -3.40 25.31
N ASN A 63 6.63 -3.46 23.99
CA ASN A 63 7.39 -4.54 23.37
C ASN A 63 8.79 -4.08 22.95
N PRO A 64 9.88 -4.57 23.60
CA PRO A 64 11.23 -4.14 23.29
C PRO A 64 11.70 -4.50 21.88
N LEU A 65 11.06 -5.48 21.21
CA LEU A 65 11.34 -5.83 19.81
C LEU A 65 10.82 -4.76 18.83
N VAL A 66 9.80 -3.99 19.22
CA VAL A 66 9.10 -3.02 18.37
C VAL A 66 9.44 -1.60 18.78
N ARG A 67 9.43 -1.30 20.08
CA ARG A 67 9.54 0.04 20.65
C ARG A 67 10.74 0.84 20.15
N ASP A 68 11.90 0.20 19.98
CA ASP A 68 13.12 0.85 19.48
C ASP A 68 13.03 1.36 18.04
N HIS A 69 12.05 0.86 17.28
CA HIS A 69 11.82 1.24 15.89
C HIS A 69 10.71 2.28 15.73
N ILE A 70 9.99 2.65 16.80
CA ILE A 70 8.88 3.60 16.73
C ILE A 70 9.42 5.04 16.58
N GLN A 71 9.09 5.67 15.46
CA GLN A 71 9.42 7.04 15.14
C GLN A 71 8.27 8.00 15.49
N VAL A 72 8.45 8.83 16.51
CA VAL A 72 7.37 9.72 17.03
C VAL A 72 7.39 11.13 16.46
N TYR A 73 8.48 11.51 15.79
CA TYR A 73 8.67 12.84 15.20
C TYR A 73 9.01 12.72 13.71
N PRO A 74 8.54 13.64 12.86
CA PRO A 74 8.98 13.68 11.47
C PRO A 74 10.50 13.91 11.36
N GLU A 75 11.12 13.41 10.29
CA GLU A 75 12.57 13.51 10.08
C GLU A 75 12.88 14.34 8.84
N ILE A 76 13.80 15.28 9.00
CA ILE A 76 14.31 16.12 7.91
C ILE A 76 15.67 15.57 7.50
N CYS A 77 15.71 15.02 6.30
CA CYS A 77 16.90 14.43 5.70
C CYS A 77 16.86 14.60 4.18
N ASP A 78 18.01 14.39 3.55
CA ASP A 78 18.16 14.55 2.09
C ASP A 78 17.65 13.32 1.31
N THR A 79 17.68 12.14 1.93
CA THR A 79 17.25 10.87 1.31
C THR A 79 15.94 10.41 1.92
N ILE A 80 14.90 10.28 1.08
CA ILE A 80 13.57 9.86 1.51
C ILE A 80 13.40 8.36 1.28
N SER A 81 13.24 7.60 2.35
CA SER A 81 12.99 6.15 2.33
C SER A 81 11.83 5.72 3.25
N GLU A 82 11.30 6.63 4.08
CA GLU A 82 10.27 6.32 5.08
C GLU A 82 9.15 7.39 5.09
N PRO A 83 7.92 7.05 5.52
CA PRO A 83 6.77 7.97 5.46
C PRO A 83 6.94 9.26 6.27
N TRP A 84 7.64 9.21 7.42
CA TRP A 84 7.89 10.37 8.27
C TRP A 84 8.93 11.35 7.72
N GLN A 85 9.58 11.00 6.60
CA GLN A 85 10.51 11.86 5.86
C GLN A 85 9.82 12.56 4.68
N ALA A 86 8.57 12.20 4.35
CA ALA A 86 7.86 12.71 3.19
C ALA A 86 6.93 13.90 3.51
N ASP A 87 6.45 14.59 2.47
CA ASP A 87 5.75 15.87 2.61
C ASP A 87 4.44 15.79 3.39
N LYS A 88 3.73 14.65 3.41
CA LYS A 88 2.53 14.49 4.23
C LYS A 88 2.84 14.74 5.71
N TRP A 89 3.88 14.10 6.24
CA TRP A 89 4.29 14.24 7.64
C TRP A 89 5.06 15.54 7.88
N LEU A 90 5.90 15.95 6.94
CA LEU A 90 6.72 17.16 7.08
C LEU A 90 5.97 18.47 6.85
N LYS A 91 4.94 18.50 5.99
CA LYS A 91 4.37 19.75 5.46
C LYS A 91 2.84 19.82 5.49
N GLU A 92 2.12 18.71 5.55
CA GLU A 92 0.64 18.77 5.48
C GLU A 92 -0.01 18.64 6.86
N ILE A 93 0.49 17.71 7.67
CA ILE A 93 -0.12 17.37 8.95
C ILE A 93 -0.16 18.57 9.92
N PRO A 94 -1.34 18.93 10.47
CA PRO A 94 -1.46 19.99 11.47
C PRO A 94 -0.58 19.73 12.70
N PHE A 95 -0.04 20.79 13.32
CA PHE A 95 0.83 20.64 14.49
C PHE A 95 0.15 19.93 15.67
N ASP A 96 -1.15 20.13 15.86
CA ASP A 96 -1.93 19.48 16.92
C ASP A 96 -2.19 17.99 16.68
N GLU A 97 -1.81 17.46 15.51
CA GLU A 97 -1.85 16.03 15.18
C GLU A 97 -0.44 15.41 15.07
N LEU A 98 0.58 16.16 15.51
CA LEU A 98 1.92 15.65 15.77
C LEU A 98 2.09 15.40 17.27
N SER A 99 3.13 14.66 17.65
CA SER A 99 3.49 14.47 19.05
C SER A 99 3.61 15.83 19.75
N PRO A 100 2.81 16.10 20.81
CA PRO A 100 2.62 17.47 21.32
C PRO A 100 3.73 17.95 22.24
N MET A 101 4.59 17.05 22.73
CA MET A 101 5.60 17.36 23.72
C MET A 101 6.92 16.65 23.45
N TRP A 102 7.99 17.20 24.02
CA TRP A 102 9.32 16.62 24.10
C TRP A 102 9.86 16.79 25.53
N ALA A 103 10.77 15.90 25.92
CA ALA A 103 11.52 15.98 27.16
C ALA A 103 12.95 15.51 26.94
N ASP A 104 13.88 16.05 27.73
CA ASP A 104 15.24 15.50 27.79
C ASP A 104 15.23 14.24 28.66
N TRP A 105 15.10 13.09 28.01
CA TRP A 105 15.03 11.77 28.69
C TRP A 105 16.30 11.39 29.45
N LYS A 106 17.42 12.10 29.23
CA LYS A 106 18.71 11.80 29.86
C LYS A 106 18.95 12.68 31.08
N VAL A 107 18.64 13.97 30.99
CA VAL A 107 18.99 14.96 32.01
C VAL A 107 17.80 15.32 32.90
N THR A 108 16.65 15.64 32.30
CA THR A 108 15.45 16.08 33.03
C THR A 108 14.17 15.45 32.45
N PRO A 109 13.96 14.13 32.65
CA PRO A 109 12.87 13.39 32.02
C PRO A 109 11.47 13.87 32.46
N HIS A 110 11.37 14.51 33.63
CA HIS A 110 10.11 15.06 34.15
C HIS A 110 9.79 16.47 33.63
N ARG A 111 10.74 17.13 32.93
CA ARG A 111 10.54 18.46 32.36
C ARG A 111 10.00 18.34 30.94
N HIS A 112 8.69 18.40 30.82
CA HIS A 112 8.02 18.34 29.51
C HIS A 112 7.85 19.74 28.92
N PHE A 113 8.26 19.91 27.67
CA PHE A 113 7.99 21.07 26.85
C PHE A 113 6.86 20.73 25.88
N TYR A 114 5.81 21.55 25.84
CA TYR A 114 4.68 21.35 24.93
C TYR A 114 4.71 22.38 23.80
N ILE A 115 4.12 22.01 22.67
CA ILE A 115 3.83 22.97 21.60
C ILE A 115 2.86 24.05 22.08
N LYS A 116 2.96 25.23 21.50
CA LYS A 116 2.14 26.41 21.77
C LYS A 116 2.22 26.93 23.21
N GLU A 117 3.29 26.59 23.93
CA GLU A 117 3.62 27.13 25.24
C GLU A 117 4.87 28.00 25.16
N VAL A 118 5.01 28.98 26.05
CA VAL A 118 6.27 29.70 26.18
C VAL A 118 7.31 28.80 26.84
N ALA A 119 8.51 28.78 26.25
CA ALA A 119 9.70 28.18 26.82
C ALA A 119 10.86 29.18 26.77
N GLN A 120 11.87 28.96 27.62
CA GLN A 120 13.08 29.76 27.64
C GLN A 120 14.28 28.92 27.20
N LEU A 121 15.11 29.48 26.33
CA LEU A 121 16.38 28.90 25.88
C LEU A 121 17.51 29.14 26.88
N ALA A 122 18.61 28.40 26.74
CA ALA A 122 19.80 28.57 27.57
C ALA A 122 20.41 29.98 27.52
N ASN A 123 20.23 30.71 26.42
CA ASN A 123 20.66 32.11 26.23
C ASN A 123 19.67 33.15 26.80
N ASN A 124 18.64 32.71 27.55
CA ASN A 124 17.55 33.50 28.14
C ASN A 124 16.52 34.06 27.15
N GLU A 125 16.59 33.75 25.86
CA GLU A 125 15.54 34.12 24.91
C GLU A 125 14.25 33.30 25.12
N PHE A 126 13.10 33.93 24.94
CA PHE A 126 11.79 33.27 24.99
C PHE A 126 11.35 32.82 23.61
N VAL A 127 10.73 31.63 23.56
CA VAL A 127 10.30 30.97 22.33
C VAL A 127 8.96 30.28 22.53
N ILE A 128 8.24 30.03 21.43
CA ILE A 128 7.05 29.19 21.41
C ILE A 128 7.30 27.99 20.49
N PRO A 129 7.55 26.78 21.03
CA PRO A 129 7.64 25.55 20.25
C PRO A 129 6.37 25.30 19.45
N MET A 130 6.50 24.94 18.19
CA MET A 130 5.37 24.61 17.30
C MET A 130 5.37 23.16 16.87
N ARG A 131 6.54 22.53 16.76
CA ARG A 131 6.68 21.08 16.54
C ARG A 131 8.08 20.58 16.88
N TRP A 132 8.20 19.27 16.98
CA TRP A 132 9.44 18.53 17.19
C TRP A 132 9.80 17.77 15.92
N VAL A 133 11.08 17.78 15.54
CA VAL A 133 11.58 17.15 14.32
C VAL A 133 12.92 16.45 14.59
N MET A 134 13.24 15.41 13.82
CA MET A 134 14.58 14.82 13.81
C MET A 134 15.40 15.46 12.69
N VAL A 135 16.65 15.82 13.00
CA VAL A 135 17.64 16.26 11.99
C VAL A 135 18.95 15.55 12.29
N LYS A 136 19.47 14.77 11.34
CA LYS A 136 20.71 13.99 11.52
C LYS A 136 20.71 13.17 12.82
N LYS A 137 19.57 12.52 13.12
CA LYS A 137 19.33 11.73 14.35
C LYS A 137 19.37 12.50 15.67
N VAL A 138 19.26 13.83 15.62
CA VAL A 138 19.16 14.71 16.79
C VAL A 138 17.79 15.36 16.82
N GLU A 139 17.15 15.34 17.98
CA GLU A 139 15.85 15.98 18.22
C GLU A 139 16.01 17.50 18.20
N HIS A 140 15.20 18.16 17.38
CA HIS A 140 15.17 19.61 17.23
C HIS A 140 13.75 20.12 17.51
N VAL A 141 13.68 21.38 17.92
CA VAL A 141 12.44 22.13 18.04
C VAL A 141 12.35 23.15 16.91
N GLU A 142 11.17 23.26 16.30
CA GLU A 142 10.82 24.38 15.44
C GLU A 142 9.84 25.30 16.15
N PHE A 143 10.13 26.60 16.18
CA PHE A 143 9.49 27.55 17.08
C PHE A 143 9.40 28.96 16.51
N TYR A 144 8.52 29.77 17.08
CA TYR A 144 8.52 31.23 16.92
C TYR A 144 9.36 31.89 18.02
N ARG A 145 10.14 32.91 17.66
CA ARG A 145 10.84 33.75 18.63
C ARG A 145 9.86 34.74 19.27
N VAL A 146 10.00 34.96 20.56
CA VAL A 146 9.20 35.93 21.31
C VAL A 146 10.03 37.18 21.56
N LYS A 147 9.45 38.35 21.28
CA LYS A 147 10.03 39.65 21.62
C LYS A 147 9.17 40.37 22.64
N TRP A 148 9.82 41.08 23.55
CA TRP A 148 9.18 42.05 24.41
C TRP A 148 9.09 43.39 23.70
N ASN A 149 7.89 43.97 23.64
CA ASN A 149 7.69 45.32 23.15
C ASN A 149 7.62 46.28 24.34
N GLU A 150 8.63 47.14 24.48
CA GLU A 150 8.74 48.11 25.58
C GLU A 150 7.64 49.18 25.55
N GLU A 151 7.10 49.52 24.37
CA GLU A 151 6.07 50.55 24.20
C GLU A 151 4.69 50.04 24.59
N THR A 152 4.36 48.79 24.26
CA THR A 152 3.04 48.19 24.56
C THR A 152 3.01 47.40 25.87
N GLY A 153 4.17 47.09 26.44
CA GLY A 153 4.30 46.25 27.62
C GLY A 153 3.79 44.82 27.37
N LYS A 154 3.88 44.32 26.14
CA LYS A 154 3.38 42.99 25.74
C LYS A 154 4.42 42.22 24.93
N TYR A 155 4.25 40.91 24.91
CA TYR A 155 5.04 40.03 24.06
C TYR A 155 4.42 39.95 22.65
N SER A 156 5.27 39.91 21.63
CA SER A 156 4.89 39.67 20.23
C SER A 156 5.77 38.61 19.58
N LEU A 157 5.25 37.96 18.54
CA LEU A 157 6.02 36.98 17.76
C LEU A 157 6.93 37.71 16.75
N PHE A 158 8.22 37.40 16.76
CA PHE A 158 9.14 37.97 15.78
C PHE A 158 8.91 37.34 14.39
N GLY A 159 8.53 38.16 13.42
CA GLY A 159 8.21 37.73 12.05
C GLY A 159 6.71 37.60 11.74
N SER A 160 5.80 37.96 12.66
CA SER A 160 4.35 38.00 12.40
C SER A 160 3.85 39.28 11.72
N ASP A 161 4.72 40.29 11.53
CA ASP A 161 4.44 41.50 10.74
C ASP A 161 4.16 41.12 9.28
N SER A 162 2.89 40.90 9.02
CA SER A 162 2.32 40.43 7.78
C SER A 162 1.99 41.62 6.90
N THR A 163 3.00 42.19 6.26
CA THR A 163 2.83 43.10 5.10
C THR A 163 3.22 42.44 3.76
N HIS A 164 3.35 41.11 3.70
CA HIS A 164 3.73 40.39 2.48
C HIS A 164 2.73 39.32 2.01
N LEU A 165 1.45 39.44 2.36
CA LEU A 165 0.40 38.48 1.92
C LEU A 165 -0.55 39.00 0.84
N GLU A 166 -0.30 40.18 0.25
CA GLU A 166 -1.00 40.63 -0.95
C GLU A 166 -0.01 40.77 -2.11
N GLY A 167 -0.04 39.83 -3.06
CA GLY A 167 0.45 40.08 -4.42
C GLY A 167 1.65 39.29 -4.94
N SER A 168 2.06 38.16 -4.35
CA SER A 168 3.03 37.25 -5.01
C SER A 168 2.54 35.81 -5.05
N THR A 169 2.64 35.18 -6.21
CA THR A 169 2.26 33.79 -6.54
C THR A 169 3.14 32.72 -5.88
N SER A 170 3.88 33.08 -4.82
CA SER A 170 4.70 32.20 -4.00
C SER A 170 4.27 32.38 -2.54
N THR A 171 3.23 31.65 -2.13
CA THR A 171 2.84 31.58 -0.71
C THR A 171 3.89 30.75 0.03
N LYS A 172 4.84 31.42 0.71
CA LYS A 172 5.67 30.76 1.73
C LYS A 172 4.74 30.11 2.77
N SER A 173 5.01 28.86 3.11
CA SER A 173 4.24 28.13 4.11
C SER A 173 4.43 28.79 5.48
N SER A 174 3.43 28.73 6.36
CA SER A 174 3.59 29.18 7.76
C SER A 174 4.76 28.50 8.48
N ARG A 175 5.17 27.32 8.01
CA ARG A 175 6.36 26.60 8.49
C ARG A 175 7.69 27.24 8.07
N ASP A 176 7.72 28.02 7.00
CA ASP A 176 8.94 28.68 6.49
C ASP A 176 9.40 29.85 7.38
N LEU A 177 8.55 30.27 8.32
CA LEU A 177 8.82 31.31 9.30
C LEU A 177 9.36 30.77 10.63
N LEU A 178 9.43 29.44 10.80
CA LEU A 178 9.89 28.81 12.04
C LEU A 178 11.42 28.78 12.11
N TYR A 179 11.96 29.15 13.26
CA TYR A 179 13.35 28.93 13.60
C TYR A 179 13.55 27.49 14.07
N ARG A 180 14.75 26.93 13.91
CA ARG A 180 15.10 25.57 14.34
C ARG A 180 16.39 25.55 15.17
N LEU A 181 16.40 24.77 16.25
CA LEU A 181 17.60 24.48 17.04
C LEU A 181 17.49 23.11 17.74
N PRO A 182 18.60 22.51 18.23
CA PRO A 182 18.56 21.26 19.00
C PRO A 182 17.67 21.41 20.24
N ALA A 183 16.74 20.48 20.47
CA ALA A 183 15.76 20.60 21.56
C ALA A 183 16.41 20.68 22.96
N SER A 184 17.65 20.17 23.09
CA SER A 184 18.47 20.26 24.31
C SER A 184 18.83 21.69 24.75
N GLU A 185 18.67 22.71 23.90
CA GLU A 185 18.91 24.11 24.29
C GLU A 185 17.74 24.70 25.10
N LEU A 186 16.61 24.00 25.20
CA LEU A 186 15.46 24.41 26.00
C LEU A 186 15.78 24.23 27.50
N LYS A 187 15.67 25.32 28.27
CA LYS A 187 16.08 25.36 29.68
C LYS A 187 14.90 25.31 30.64
N TYR A 188 13.90 26.17 30.46
CA TYR A 188 12.72 26.24 31.33
C TYR A 188 11.43 26.13 30.54
N ASN A 189 10.52 25.28 31.00
CA ASN A 189 9.19 25.14 30.41
C ASN A 189 8.21 26.16 31.00
N PHE A 190 6.98 26.19 30.46
CA PHE A 190 5.94 27.12 30.90
C PHE A 190 5.66 27.10 32.40
N LEU A 191 5.53 25.91 32.99
CA LEU A 191 5.20 25.77 34.42
C LEU A 191 6.33 26.27 35.33
N GLU A 192 7.59 26.07 34.93
CA GLU A 192 8.74 26.60 35.66
C GLU A 192 8.83 28.12 35.55
N LEU A 193 8.52 28.69 34.37
CA LEU A 193 8.47 30.13 34.16
C LEU A 193 7.33 30.78 34.96
N GLU A 194 6.14 30.18 34.95
CA GLU A 194 5.00 30.64 35.75
C GLU A 194 5.31 30.60 37.25
N LYS A 195 5.91 29.51 37.73
CA LYS A 195 6.38 29.39 39.12
C LYS A 195 7.48 30.40 39.45
N GLY A 196 8.30 30.77 38.47
CA GLY A 196 9.30 31.84 38.55
C GLY A 196 8.72 33.26 38.56
N GLY A 197 7.40 33.42 38.44
CA GLY A 197 6.71 34.71 38.48
C GLY A 197 6.53 35.39 37.13
N TYR A 198 6.87 34.74 36.01
CA TYR A 198 6.63 35.29 34.68
C TYR A 198 5.14 35.27 34.33
N LYS A 199 4.65 36.37 33.76
CA LYS A 199 3.30 36.48 33.18
C LYS A 199 3.42 36.88 31.72
N PHE A 200 2.86 36.08 30.82
CA PHE A 200 2.93 36.33 29.40
C PHE A 200 1.58 36.81 28.86
N GLU A 201 1.53 38.09 28.48
CA GLU A 201 0.43 38.64 27.69
C GLU A 201 0.90 38.86 26.25
N PHE A 202 0.29 38.12 25.32
CA PHE A 202 0.56 38.23 23.90
C PHE A 202 -0.50 39.09 23.22
N SER A 203 -0.10 39.80 22.15
CA SER A 203 -1.06 40.45 21.24
C SER A 203 -1.88 39.44 20.42
N GLU A 204 -1.33 38.24 20.20
CA GLU A 204 -1.97 37.11 19.54
C GLU A 204 -2.43 36.07 20.59
N CYS A 205 -3.49 35.29 20.37
CA CYS A 205 -4.04 34.33 21.34
C CYS A 205 -3.17 33.07 21.59
N LEU A 206 -1.85 33.13 21.37
CA LEU A 206 -0.95 31.97 21.34
C LEU A 206 0.09 32.07 22.47
N GLY A 207 0.32 30.99 23.22
CA GLY A 207 1.31 30.95 24.32
C GLY A 207 0.85 31.55 25.66
N THR A 208 -0.41 31.97 25.80
CA THR A 208 -0.91 32.65 27.00
C THR A 208 -1.29 31.71 28.16
N SER A 209 -1.39 30.40 27.92
CA SER A 209 -1.79 29.43 28.94
C SER A 209 -1.10 28.08 28.75
N ALA A 210 -1.07 27.28 29.83
CA ALA A 210 -0.66 25.89 29.77
C ALA A 210 -1.46 25.11 28.70
N ASN A 211 -0.77 24.22 27.98
CA ASN A 211 -1.38 23.36 26.97
C ASN A 211 -2.45 22.47 27.62
N PRO A 212 -3.69 22.44 27.10
CA PRO A 212 -4.78 21.64 27.67
C PRO A 212 -4.43 20.16 27.84
N SER A 213 -3.56 19.62 26.98
CA SER A 213 -3.11 18.23 27.03
C SER A 213 -2.37 17.89 28.33
N ARG A 214 -1.82 18.87 29.07
CA ARG A 214 -1.21 18.65 30.39
C ARG A 214 -2.21 18.09 31.41
N GLN A 215 -3.47 18.52 31.36
CA GLN A 215 -4.52 18.04 32.27
C GLN A 215 -4.81 16.54 32.05
N ILE A 216 -4.75 16.10 30.80
CA ILE A 216 -4.91 14.70 30.40
C ILE A 216 -3.67 13.90 30.79
N ALA A 217 -2.49 14.45 30.51
CA ALA A 217 -1.19 13.86 30.79
C ALA A 217 -0.99 13.55 32.28
N LYS A 218 -1.39 14.46 33.18
CA LYS A 218 -1.09 14.37 34.63
C LYS A 218 0.39 14.09 34.89
N GLY A 219 1.27 14.70 34.10
CA GLY A 219 2.73 14.51 34.18
C GLY A 219 3.29 13.33 33.39
N ARG A 220 2.47 12.54 32.70
CA ARG A 220 2.93 11.43 31.82
C ARG A 220 3.33 11.93 30.42
N PRO A 221 4.28 11.28 29.73
CA PRO A 221 4.60 11.59 28.33
C PRO A 221 3.42 11.42 27.38
N LEU A 222 3.34 12.26 26.34
CA LEU A 222 2.32 12.21 25.30
C LEU A 222 2.93 12.02 23.92
N PHE A 223 2.48 11.01 23.16
CA PHE A 223 2.94 10.75 21.80
C PHE A 223 1.80 10.57 20.80
N VAL A 224 2.11 10.72 19.52
CA VAL A 224 1.17 10.42 18.43
C VAL A 224 1.81 9.42 17.48
N LEU A 225 1.08 8.33 17.19
CA LEU A 225 1.43 7.36 16.17
C LEU A 225 0.57 7.56 14.93
N ARG A 226 1.10 7.12 13.79
CA ARG A 226 0.34 7.06 12.55
C ARG A 226 0.16 5.63 12.06
N ILE A 227 -0.99 5.36 11.45
CA ILE A 227 -1.36 4.03 10.96
C ILE A 227 -1.78 4.05 9.49
N MET A 228 -1.64 2.93 8.80
CA MET A 228 -2.22 2.70 7.47
C MET A 228 -3.29 1.62 7.57
N PRO A 229 -4.58 1.97 7.65
CA PRO A 229 -5.66 1.00 7.66
C PRO A 229 -6.09 0.65 6.22
N TRP A 230 -6.50 -0.59 6.01
CA TRP A 230 -7.08 -1.02 4.73
C TRP A 230 -8.11 -2.12 4.94
N CYS A 231 -8.93 -2.31 3.91
CA CYS A 231 -9.88 -3.41 3.82
C CYS A 231 -9.64 -4.24 2.57
N ASP A 232 -10.02 -5.50 2.62
CA ASP A 232 -9.96 -6.41 1.49
C ASP A 232 -11.15 -7.39 1.50
N ASP A 233 -11.64 -7.75 0.31
CA ASP A 233 -12.66 -8.77 0.13
C ASP A 233 -12.00 -10.14 -0.05
N VAL A 234 -12.22 -11.00 0.92
CA VAL A 234 -11.58 -12.30 1.01
C VAL A 234 -12.61 -13.39 1.17
N SER A 235 -12.31 -14.54 0.58
CA SER A 235 -13.01 -15.75 0.97
C SER A 235 -12.39 -16.34 2.22
N GLY A 236 -13.25 -16.72 3.16
CA GLY A 236 -12.94 -17.53 4.33
C GLY A 236 -12.66 -19.00 3.98
N ASN A 237 -12.80 -19.39 2.71
CA ASN A 237 -12.48 -20.70 2.16
C ASN A 237 -11.33 -20.61 1.14
N ARG A 238 -10.92 -21.76 0.57
CA ARG A 238 -9.95 -21.79 -0.54
C ARG A 238 -10.50 -21.23 -1.85
N SER A 239 -11.81 -21.29 -2.10
CA SER A 239 -12.47 -20.74 -3.29
C SER A 239 -13.20 -19.44 -2.99
N LYS A 240 -13.18 -18.47 -3.91
CA LYS A 240 -13.78 -17.13 -3.72
C LYS A 240 -15.32 -17.12 -3.63
N GLN A 241 -15.97 -18.19 -4.08
CA GLN A 241 -17.43 -18.22 -4.22
C GLN A 241 -18.19 -18.43 -2.91
N TYR A 242 -17.57 -19.04 -1.90
CA TYR A 242 -18.24 -19.43 -0.65
C TYR A 242 -17.58 -18.76 0.55
N ASN A 243 -18.40 -18.31 1.51
CA ASN A 243 -17.96 -17.70 2.77
C ASN A 243 -17.17 -16.39 2.55
N ALA A 244 -17.79 -15.39 1.92
CA ALA A 244 -17.20 -14.07 1.70
C ALA A 244 -17.10 -13.27 3.00
N HIS A 245 -15.99 -12.55 3.18
CA HIS A 245 -15.72 -11.66 4.31
C HIS A 245 -15.07 -10.38 3.82
N VAL A 246 -15.41 -9.28 4.47
CA VAL A 246 -14.64 -8.04 4.38
C VAL A 246 -13.71 -7.98 5.58
N ASN A 247 -12.42 -8.10 5.34
CA ASN A 247 -11.39 -8.00 6.38
C ASN A 247 -10.87 -6.58 6.49
N MET A 248 -10.57 -6.16 7.72
CA MET A 248 -9.88 -4.92 8.02
C MET A 248 -8.60 -5.20 8.80
N TYR A 249 -7.54 -4.52 8.38
CA TYR A 249 -6.21 -4.64 8.98
C TYR A 249 -5.57 -3.26 9.10
N THR A 250 -4.46 -3.20 9.84
CA THR A 250 -3.64 -1.99 9.90
C THR A 250 -2.15 -2.29 10.12
N THR A 251 -1.31 -1.30 9.80
CA THR A 251 0.11 -1.26 10.13
C THR A 251 0.48 0.08 10.78
N ASN A 252 1.50 0.05 11.64
CA ASN A 252 2.05 1.25 12.27
C ASN A 252 3.00 1.96 11.29
N ALA A 253 2.54 3.04 10.65
CA ALA A 253 3.33 3.86 9.72
C ALA A 253 4.52 4.58 10.39
N SER A 254 4.62 4.48 11.72
CA SER A 254 5.74 4.98 12.52
C SER A 254 6.86 3.95 12.67
N LEU A 255 6.81 2.83 11.95
CA LEU A 255 7.86 1.80 11.90
C LEU A 255 8.53 1.76 10.53
N PRO A 256 9.83 1.38 10.45
CA PRO A 256 10.55 1.28 9.18
C PRO A 256 9.87 0.34 8.20
N HIS A 257 9.81 0.73 6.92
CA HIS A 257 9.17 -0.06 5.87
C HIS A 257 9.67 -1.50 5.79
N ARG A 258 10.98 -1.69 5.99
CA ARG A 258 11.61 -3.03 6.02
C ARG A 258 11.09 -3.93 7.16
N LYS A 259 10.53 -3.35 8.22
CA LYS A 259 9.80 -4.08 9.26
C LYS A 259 8.37 -4.33 8.82
N LEU A 260 7.71 -3.31 8.26
CA LEU A 260 6.33 -3.43 7.77
C LEU A 260 6.16 -4.42 6.62
N SER A 261 7.22 -4.76 5.89
CA SER A 261 7.24 -5.82 4.87
C SER A 261 7.23 -7.25 5.44
N GLN A 262 7.03 -7.42 6.75
CA GLN A 262 7.00 -8.71 7.45
C GLN A 262 5.62 -8.93 8.10
N GLU A 263 5.08 -10.15 8.02
CA GLU A 263 3.73 -10.44 8.54
C GLU A 263 3.59 -10.23 10.05
N TYR A 264 4.70 -10.24 10.80
CA TYR A 264 4.73 -9.93 12.24
C TYR A 264 4.11 -8.57 12.59
N PHE A 265 4.27 -7.57 11.71
CA PHE A 265 3.88 -6.18 11.97
C PHE A 265 2.49 -5.81 11.42
N VAL A 266 1.81 -6.75 10.76
CA VAL A 266 0.40 -6.59 10.36
C VAL A 266 -0.48 -6.86 11.57
N ARG A 267 -1.40 -5.92 11.85
CA ARG A 267 -2.41 -6.04 12.91
C ARG A 267 -3.77 -6.31 12.27
N PHE A 268 -4.42 -7.38 12.68
CA PHE A 268 -5.81 -7.65 12.31
C PHE A 268 -6.75 -6.84 13.18
N CYS A 269 -7.70 -6.14 12.55
CA CYS A 269 -8.68 -5.33 13.26
C CYS A 269 -10.03 -6.05 13.32
N SER A 270 -10.60 -6.43 12.19
CA SER A 270 -11.99 -6.91 12.11
C SER A 270 -12.21 -7.75 10.87
N THR A 271 -13.24 -8.59 10.90
CA THR A 271 -13.77 -9.31 9.74
C THR A 271 -15.29 -9.38 9.86
N SER A 272 -15.99 -9.32 8.73
CA SER A 272 -17.43 -9.55 8.72
C SER A 272 -17.92 -10.13 7.40
N PRO A 273 -18.83 -11.13 7.43
CA PRO A 273 -19.55 -11.58 6.25
C PRO A 273 -20.74 -10.68 5.87
N HIS A 274 -21.04 -9.66 6.70
CA HIS A 274 -22.24 -8.83 6.56
C HIS A 274 -21.93 -7.32 6.51
N ALA A 275 -21.02 -6.86 7.37
CA ALA A 275 -20.64 -5.45 7.44
C ALA A 275 -19.62 -5.09 6.35
N SER A 276 -19.94 -4.07 5.57
CA SER A 276 -19.05 -3.50 4.56
C SER A 276 -17.82 -2.82 5.17
N ALA A 277 -16.83 -2.50 4.32
CA ALA A 277 -15.63 -1.79 4.75
C ALA A 277 -15.95 -0.46 5.42
N LEU A 278 -16.90 0.32 4.88
CA LEU A 278 -17.30 1.62 5.44
C LEU A 278 -17.97 1.51 6.82
N GLU A 279 -18.73 0.44 7.07
CA GLU A 279 -19.31 0.16 8.39
C GLU A 279 -18.22 -0.21 9.41
N GLN A 280 -17.22 -0.99 9.00
CA GLN A 280 -16.08 -1.29 9.87
C GLN A 280 -15.20 -0.06 10.10
N PHE A 281 -15.03 0.82 9.10
CA PHE A 281 -14.30 2.09 9.26
C PHE A 281 -14.98 3.03 10.25
N GLU A 282 -16.30 2.95 10.39
CA GLU A 282 -17.04 3.70 11.41
C GLU A 282 -16.54 3.32 12.81
N ALA A 283 -16.46 2.02 13.11
CA ALA A 283 -15.94 1.51 14.38
C ALA A 283 -14.48 1.91 14.60
N LEU A 284 -13.62 1.74 13.58
CA LEU A 284 -12.21 2.13 13.64
C LEU A 284 -12.03 3.64 13.89
N SER A 285 -12.89 4.49 13.32
CA SER A 285 -12.77 5.94 13.44
C SER A 285 -12.87 6.45 14.87
N LYS A 286 -13.46 5.65 15.78
CA LYS A 286 -13.56 5.94 17.22
C LYS A 286 -12.21 5.91 17.93
N ASP A 287 -11.19 5.27 17.34
CA ASP A 287 -9.83 5.24 17.90
C ASP A 287 -9.05 6.54 17.61
N PHE A 288 -9.43 7.27 16.55
CA PHE A 288 -8.62 8.39 16.07
C PHE A 288 -8.72 9.61 16.98
N GLY A 289 -7.57 10.13 17.41
CA GLY A 289 -7.50 11.27 18.33
C GLY A 289 -8.01 10.97 19.74
N LYS A 290 -8.14 9.69 20.13
CA LYS A 290 -8.40 9.26 21.50
C LYS A 290 -7.08 9.05 22.23
N TRP A 291 -6.94 9.57 23.46
CA TRP A 291 -5.78 9.26 24.32
C TRP A 291 -5.94 7.89 24.96
N LYS A 292 -4.94 7.02 24.77
CA LYS A 292 -4.84 5.68 25.34
C LYS A 292 -3.60 5.55 26.21
N GLU A 293 -3.76 4.93 27.38
CA GLU A 293 -2.65 4.56 28.27
C GLU A 293 -1.87 3.37 27.72
N ALA A 294 -0.55 3.44 27.78
CA ALA A 294 0.36 2.35 27.48
C ALA A 294 1.61 2.44 28.38
N TYR A 295 2.35 1.34 28.48
CA TYR A 295 3.66 1.35 29.10
C TYR A 295 4.74 1.41 28.04
N ASP A 296 5.59 2.42 28.14
CA ASP A 296 6.76 2.52 27.28
C ASP A 296 7.91 1.74 27.93
N CYS A 297 8.21 0.56 27.41
CA CYS A 297 9.26 -0.30 27.98
C CYS A 297 10.68 0.26 27.83
N LYS A 298 10.87 1.29 27.00
CA LYS A 298 12.14 2.01 26.84
C LYS A 298 12.28 3.16 27.82
N LEU A 299 11.17 3.85 28.13
CA LEU A 299 11.15 4.91 29.14
C LEU A 299 10.87 4.39 30.55
N GLU A 300 10.50 3.12 30.68
CA GLU A 300 10.14 2.43 31.92
C GLU A 300 9.06 3.17 32.72
N GLN A 301 8.06 3.74 32.02
CA GLN A 301 6.97 4.49 32.64
C GLN A 301 5.69 4.42 31.80
N ASP A 302 4.56 4.73 32.46
CA ASP A 302 3.28 4.89 31.79
C ASP A 302 3.28 6.16 30.93
N ILE A 303 2.76 6.03 29.71
CA ILE A 303 2.60 7.10 28.73
C ILE A 303 1.13 7.17 28.30
N LEU A 304 0.79 8.25 27.60
CA LEU A 304 -0.41 8.29 26.78
C LEU A 304 -0.03 8.47 25.32
N PHE A 305 -0.77 7.84 24.42
CA PHE A 305 -0.61 8.07 22.99
C PHE A 305 -1.96 8.16 22.28
N GLN A 306 -1.94 8.75 21.09
CA GLN A 306 -3.06 8.72 20.14
C GLN A 306 -2.63 8.10 18.83
N ILE A 307 -3.61 7.71 18.03
CA ILE A 307 -3.39 7.25 16.66
C ILE A 307 -4.15 8.11 15.66
N TYR A 308 -3.57 8.33 14.49
CA TYR A 308 -4.22 8.94 13.33
C TYR A 308 -3.91 8.14 12.06
N PRO A 309 -4.84 8.10 11.09
CA PRO A 309 -4.53 7.54 9.78
C PRO A 309 -3.45 8.38 9.05
N HIS A 310 -2.63 7.71 8.24
CA HIS A 310 -1.62 8.32 7.37
C HIS A 310 -2.00 8.23 5.90
N ALA A 311 -2.38 7.03 5.45
CA ALA A 311 -2.80 6.71 4.10
C ALA A 311 -3.71 5.46 4.12
N GLY A 312 -4.60 5.33 3.14
CA GLY A 312 -5.46 4.18 2.91
C GLY A 312 -5.11 3.45 1.61
N PRO A 313 -3.97 2.72 1.56
CA PRO A 313 -3.65 1.86 0.42
C PRO A 313 -4.64 0.69 0.37
N ALA A 314 -5.24 0.45 -0.79
CA ALA A 314 -6.11 -0.71 -0.99
C ALA A 314 -6.19 -1.01 -2.50
N ASP A 315 -6.93 -2.05 -2.87
CA ASP A 315 -7.24 -2.31 -4.26
C ASP A 315 -8.11 -1.17 -4.85
N ASN A 316 -8.20 -1.12 -6.18
CA ASN A 316 -8.89 0.00 -6.84
C ASN A 316 -10.40 0.09 -6.51
N PRO A 317 -11.17 -1.02 -6.50
CA PRO A 317 -12.55 -1.02 -6.02
C PRO A 317 -12.72 -0.51 -4.60
N GLN A 318 -11.92 -1.00 -3.64
CA GLN A 318 -11.99 -0.58 -2.25
C GLN A 318 -11.64 0.91 -2.09
N GLN A 319 -10.62 1.41 -2.80
CA GLN A 319 -10.30 2.84 -2.79
C GLN A 319 -11.42 3.70 -3.40
N ALA A 320 -12.11 3.21 -4.43
CA ALA A 320 -13.28 3.90 -4.98
C ALA A 320 -14.42 3.96 -3.95
N GLU A 321 -14.70 2.87 -3.24
CA GLU A 321 -15.67 2.82 -2.12
C GLU A 321 -15.28 3.79 -1.00
N SER A 322 -14.02 3.79 -0.57
CA SER A 322 -13.49 4.70 0.47
C SER A 322 -13.58 6.18 0.09
N CYS A 323 -13.61 6.49 -1.22
CA CYS A 323 -13.77 7.85 -1.75
C CYS A 323 -15.21 8.20 -2.14
N SER A 324 -16.17 7.28 -1.97
CA SER A 324 -17.55 7.41 -2.48
C SER A 324 -17.60 7.69 -4.00
N CYS A 325 -16.70 7.09 -4.76
CA CYS A 325 -16.56 7.23 -6.22
C CYS A 325 -17.34 6.14 -6.96
N GLY A 326 -18.11 6.52 -7.97
CA GLY A 326 -18.98 5.62 -8.75
C GLY A 326 -18.28 4.72 -9.77
N GLY A 327 -16.94 4.80 -9.88
CA GLY A 327 -16.14 3.88 -10.70
C GLY A 327 -16.45 3.92 -12.19
N LEU A 328 -16.17 2.81 -12.89
CA LEU A 328 -16.16 2.69 -14.36
C LEU A 328 -17.46 3.05 -15.07
N GLY A 329 -18.60 2.96 -14.40
CA GLY A 329 -19.92 3.30 -14.98
C GLY A 329 -20.19 4.81 -15.06
N SER A 330 -19.38 5.64 -14.38
CA SER A 330 -19.61 7.07 -14.27
C SER A 330 -18.85 7.91 -15.31
N SER A 331 -19.34 9.12 -15.55
CA SER A 331 -18.68 10.07 -16.46
C SER A 331 -17.32 10.52 -15.91
N HIS A 332 -17.22 10.66 -14.57
CA HIS A 332 -16.04 11.09 -13.83
C HIS A 332 -15.59 9.98 -12.88
N ASN A 333 -14.86 9.02 -13.42
CA ASN A 333 -14.55 7.75 -12.78
C ASN A 333 -13.24 7.74 -11.98
N CYS A 334 -12.52 8.86 -11.93
CA CYS A 334 -11.31 9.00 -11.13
C CYS A 334 -11.67 9.33 -9.67
N ARG A 335 -10.97 8.70 -8.72
CA ARG A 335 -11.13 8.97 -7.28
C ARG A 335 -10.39 10.23 -6.82
N TYR A 336 -9.35 10.64 -7.55
CA TYR A 336 -8.52 11.80 -7.23
C TYR A 336 -9.15 13.10 -7.74
N ASP A 337 -9.73 13.07 -8.94
CA ASP A 337 -10.13 14.27 -9.65
C ASP A 337 -11.49 14.15 -10.34
N GLU A 338 -11.92 15.29 -10.88
CA GLU A 338 -13.13 15.45 -11.67
C GLU A 338 -12.82 15.32 -13.19
N ASN A 339 -11.69 14.75 -13.62
CA ASN A 339 -11.48 14.50 -15.04
C ASN A 339 -12.44 13.41 -15.53
N GLY A 340 -12.97 13.60 -16.74
CA GLY A 340 -14.03 12.74 -17.23
C GLY A 340 -14.93 13.40 -18.27
N GLY A 341 -16.21 13.07 -18.19
CA GLY A 341 -17.28 13.59 -19.06
C GLY A 341 -17.87 12.53 -19.97
N THR A 342 -18.72 12.97 -20.89
CA THR A 342 -19.35 12.08 -21.87
C THR A 342 -18.30 11.44 -22.78
N LYS A 343 -18.59 10.25 -23.33
CA LYS A 343 -17.69 9.62 -24.31
C LYS A 343 -17.38 10.54 -25.50
N ALA A 344 -18.37 11.31 -25.95
CA ALA A 344 -18.18 12.28 -27.04
C ALA A 344 -17.20 13.40 -26.64
N PHE A 345 -17.29 13.92 -25.41
CA PHE A 345 -16.34 14.90 -24.89
C PHE A 345 -14.93 14.31 -24.79
N LYS A 346 -14.78 13.08 -24.28
CA LYS A 346 -13.47 12.40 -24.18
C LYS A 346 -12.80 12.14 -25.54
N GLU A 347 -13.54 12.23 -26.64
CA GLU A 347 -13.00 12.14 -28.01
C GLU A 347 -12.67 13.51 -28.62
N THR A 348 -13.03 14.63 -27.97
CA THR A 348 -12.57 15.97 -28.37
C THR A 348 -11.08 16.15 -28.10
N ASN A 349 -10.46 17.16 -28.71
CA ASN A 349 -9.04 17.46 -28.47
C ASN A 349 -8.79 17.76 -26.99
N GLU A 350 -9.65 18.57 -26.41
CA GLU A 350 -9.60 19.01 -25.00
C GLU A 350 -9.83 17.83 -24.06
N GLY A 351 -10.93 17.10 -24.25
CA GLY A 351 -11.29 15.98 -23.38
C GLY A 351 -10.32 14.81 -23.50
N TYR A 352 -9.79 14.52 -24.70
CA TYR A 352 -8.81 13.45 -24.88
C TYR A 352 -7.47 13.81 -24.23
N HIS A 353 -6.97 15.02 -24.47
CA HIS A 353 -5.70 15.47 -23.89
C HIS A 353 -5.75 15.54 -22.35
N ALA A 354 -6.90 15.95 -21.79
CA ALA A 354 -7.10 16.02 -20.33
C ALA A 354 -6.89 14.66 -19.63
N MET A 355 -7.15 13.53 -20.30
CA MET A 355 -7.00 12.19 -19.70
C MET A 355 -5.53 11.81 -19.39
N PHE A 356 -4.55 12.54 -19.92
CA PHE A 356 -3.11 12.24 -19.75
C PHE A 356 -2.46 12.97 -18.57
N SER A 357 -3.25 13.71 -17.78
CA SER A 357 -2.75 14.48 -16.63
C SER A 357 -3.80 14.57 -15.54
N PRO A 358 -3.41 14.83 -14.27
CA PRO A 358 -4.35 15.10 -13.20
C PRO A 358 -5.26 16.29 -13.53
N GLY A 359 -6.54 16.16 -13.20
CA GLY A 359 -7.57 17.18 -13.36
C GLY A 359 -7.81 18.01 -12.11
N VAL A 360 -9.01 18.59 -12.02
CA VAL A 360 -9.45 19.31 -10.81
C VAL A 360 -9.64 18.33 -9.66
N PRO A 361 -8.92 18.48 -8.52
CA PRO A 361 -9.03 17.54 -7.41
C PRO A 361 -10.45 17.46 -6.84
N ARG A 362 -10.86 16.25 -6.48
CA ARG A 362 -12.03 16.02 -5.64
C ARG A 362 -11.73 16.48 -4.21
N THR A 363 -12.79 16.86 -3.49
CA THR A 363 -12.70 17.26 -2.08
C THR A 363 -13.84 16.62 -1.30
N PRO A 364 -13.62 16.24 -0.03
CA PRO A 364 -14.68 15.67 0.80
C PRO A 364 -15.92 16.56 0.87
N GLU A 365 -15.75 17.89 0.91
CA GLU A 365 -16.86 18.86 0.97
C GLU A 365 -17.75 18.78 -0.26
N LYS A 366 -17.16 18.77 -1.46
CA LYS A 366 -17.92 18.63 -2.71
C LYS A 366 -18.61 17.27 -2.79
N THR A 367 -17.91 16.20 -2.42
CA THR A 367 -18.47 14.83 -2.43
C THR A 367 -19.67 14.72 -1.49
N ILE A 368 -19.55 15.23 -0.26
CA ILE A 368 -20.67 15.32 0.70
C ILE A 368 -21.83 16.13 0.11
N ALA A 369 -21.56 17.27 -0.52
CA ALA A 369 -22.63 18.07 -1.14
C ALA A 369 -23.40 17.29 -2.22
N ARG A 370 -22.70 16.48 -3.04
CA ARG A 370 -23.35 15.61 -4.04
C ARG A 370 -24.14 14.47 -3.40
N ILE A 371 -23.64 13.88 -2.32
CA ILE A 371 -24.39 12.85 -1.58
C ILE A 371 -25.68 13.43 -0.99
N LYS A 372 -25.61 14.63 -0.40
CA LYS A 372 -26.79 15.34 0.12
C LYS A 372 -27.81 15.65 -0.99
N GLU A 373 -27.34 16.10 -2.16
CA GLU A 373 -28.17 16.32 -3.34
C GLU A 373 -28.87 15.03 -3.81
N GLN A 374 -28.16 13.90 -3.80
CA GLN A 374 -28.71 12.59 -4.16
C GLN A 374 -29.78 12.12 -3.17
N ILE A 375 -29.53 12.21 -1.85
CA ILE A 375 -30.49 11.85 -0.81
C ILE A 375 -31.74 12.72 -0.91
N HIS A 376 -31.58 14.04 -1.08
CA HIS A 376 -32.69 14.96 -1.29
C HIS A 376 -33.50 14.58 -2.54
N THR A 377 -32.83 14.23 -3.65
CA THR A 377 -33.48 13.81 -4.89
C THR A 377 -34.22 12.48 -4.76
N ALA A 378 -33.68 11.54 -3.97
CA ALA A 378 -34.29 10.23 -3.71
C ALA A 378 -35.68 10.36 -3.08
N CYS A 379 -35.91 11.37 -2.24
CA CYS A 379 -37.20 11.67 -1.63
C CYS A 379 -38.31 12.03 -2.65
N LEU A 380 -37.99 12.23 -3.94
CA LEU A 380 -38.99 12.38 -5.02
C LEU A 380 -39.51 11.04 -5.56
N GLY A 381 -38.92 9.90 -5.18
CA GLY A 381 -39.36 8.57 -5.61
C GLY A 381 -38.97 8.17 -7.04
N VAL A 382 -38.04 8.90 -7.67
CA VAL A 382 -37.61 8.68 -9.07
C VAL A 382 -36.15 8.23 -9.12
N LYS A 383 -35.91 6.91 -9.23
CA LYS A 383 -34.57 6.31 -9.27
C LYS A 383 -33.70 6.88 -10.38
N ASP A 384 -34.26 7.02 -11.59
CA ASP A 384 -33.54 7.56 -12.75
C ASP A 384 -32.92 8.95 -12.50
N HIS A 385 -33.54 9.79 -11.66
CA HIS A 385 -32.97 11.10 -11.32
C HIS A 385 -31.70 10.95 -10.47
N VAL A 386 -31.70 10.01 -9.52
CA VAL A 386 -30.53 9.72 -8.68
C VAL A 386 -29.43 9.07 -9.52
N ASP A 387 -29.76 8.08 -10.34
CA ASP A 387 -28.81 7.41 -11.22
C ASP A 387 -28.16 8.39 -12.22
N ALA A 388 -28.93 9.37 -12.72
CA ALA A 388 -28.41 10.45 -13.56
C ALA A 388 -27.42 11.34 -12.80
N LEU A 389 -27.72 11.73 -11.55
CA LEU A 389 -26.80 12.50 -10.70
C LEU A 389 -25.51 11.73 -10.40
N GLN A 390 -25.62 10.44 -10.03
CA GLN A 390 -24.46 9.59 -9.76
C GLN A 390 -23.58 9.44 -11.01
N THR A 391 -24.19 9.22 -12.18
CA THR A 391 -23.47 9.10 -13.45
C THR A 391 -22.80 10.41 -13.86
N ALA A 392 -23.48 11.55 -13.67
CA ALA A 392 -22.99 12.87 -14.05
C ALA A 392 -21.88 13.38 -13.13
N THR A 393 -21.93 13.08 -11.83
CA THR A 393 -20.95 13.55 -10.84
C THR A 393 -19.82 12.54 -10.56
N GLY A 394 -20.06 11.27 -10.87
CA GLY A 394 -19.19 10.17 -10.47
C GLY A 394 -19.14 9.93 -8.96
N VAL A 395 -20.11 10.44 -8.20
CA VAL A 395 -20.22 10.19 -6.76
C VAL A 395 -21.30 9.14 -6.53
N LYS A 396 -20.94 8.02 -5.89
CA LYS A 396 -21.86 6.95 -5.48
C LYS A 396 -21.37 6.41 -4.13
N ASP A 397 -22.12 6.70 -3.08
CA ASP A 397 -21.76 6.37 -1.70
C ASP A 397 -22.54 5.15 -1.22
N LYS A 398 -21.86 4.12 -0.73
CA LYS A 398 -22.49 2.84 -0.37
C LYS A 398 -23.45 2.95 0.82
N ILE A 399 -23.09 3.74 1.84
CA ILE A 399 -23.95 3.98 3.01
C ILE A 399 -25.17 4.81 2.59
N ALA A 400 -24.98 5.86 1.77
CA ALA A 400 -26.08 6.68 1.28
C ALA A 400 -27.02 5.89 0.36
N CYS A 401 -26.50 4.97 -0.47
CA CYS A 401 -27.32 4.12 -1.35
C CYS A 401 -28.36 3.32 -0.55
N HIS A 402 -28.01 2.79 0.63
CA HIS A 402 -28.97 2.11 1.51
C HIS A 402 -30.18 3.00 1.83
N TRP A 403 -29.93 4.27 2.20
CA TRP A 403 -30.98 5.23 2.52
C TRP A 403 -31.72 5.71 1.28
N ILE A 404 -31.02 5.93 0.16
CA ILE A 404 -31.60 6.32 -1.13
C ILE A 404 -32.65 5.31 -1.58
N ASP A 405 -32.35 4.01 -1.54
CA ASP A 405 -33.28 2.98 -1.98
C ASP A 405 -34.54 2.94 -1.09
N LYS A 406 -34.39 3.00 0.24
CA LYS A 406 -35.51 3.13 1.19
C LYS A 406 -36.35 4.38 0.93
N LEU A 407 -35.71 5.52 0.74
CA LEU A 407 -36.38 6.81 0.52
C LEU A 407 -37.20 6.81 -0.78
N ILE A 408 -36.68 6.19 -1.85
CA ILE A 408 -37.40 6.06 -3.11
C ILE A 408 -38.69 5.27 -2.94
N GLU A 409 -38.64 4.13 -2.22
CA GLU A 409 -39.81 3.31 -1.95
C GLU A 409 -40.85 4.05 -1.09
N MET A 410 -40.42 4.66 0.01
CA MET A 410 -41.29 5.45 0.88
C MET A 410 -41.92 6.64 0.16
N ALA A 411 -41.17 7.32 -0.71
CA ALA A 411 -41.69 8.42 -1.53
C ALA A 411 -42.76 7.94 -2.51
N ARG A 412 -42.53 6.81 -3.19
CA ARG A 412 -43.52 6.22 -4.10
C ARG A 412 -44.80 5.83 -3.37
N GLU A 413 -44.69 5.23 -2.20
CA GLU A 413 -45.83 4.85 -1.37
C GLU A 413 -46.64 6.08 -0.92
N ARG A 414 -45.98 7.09 -0.34
CA ARG A 414 -46.65 8.33 0.10
C ARG A 414 -47.28 9.10 -1.04
N GLN A 415 -46.62 9.17 -2.20
CA GLN A 415 -47.19 9.78 -3.40
C GLN A 415 -48.39 8.98 -3.92
N ASN A 416 -48.32 7.65 -3.91
CA ASN A 416 -49.48 6.83 -4.26
C ASN A 416 -50.66 7.15 -3.34
N THR A 417 -50.44 7.19 -2.02
CA THR A 417 -51.48 7.51 -1.04
C THR A 417 -52.03 8.93 -1.17
N ARG A 418 -51.17 9.96 -1.26
CA ARG A 418 -51.60 11.37 -1.23
C ARG A 418 -51.99 11.95 -2.61
N ILE A 419 -51.60 11.31 -3.71
CA ILE A 419 -51.83 11.84 -5.07
C ILE A 419 -52.67 10.89 -5.92
N SER A 420 -52.30 9.60 -5.99
CA SER A 420 -52.85 8.66 -6.97
C SER A 420 -54.10 7.94 -6.47
N ASN A 421 -54.11 7.49 -5.21
CA ASN A 421 -55.16 6.68 -4.62
C ASN A 421 -56.41 7.53 -4.37
N VAL A 422 -57.48 7.25 -5.09
CA VAL A 422 -58.72 8.05 -5.03
C VAL A 422 -59.34 8.06 -3.62
N ALA A 423 -59.15 7.02 -2.83
CA ALA A 423 -59.70 6.91 -1.48
C ALA A 423 -58.96 7.76 -0.44
N THR A 424 -57.65 7.95 -0.61
CA THR A 424 -56.77 8.56 0.41
C THR A 424 -56.03 9.80 -0.06
N ARG A 425 -56.15 10.17 -1.34
CA ARG A 425 -55.48 11.35 -1.91
C ARG A 425 -55.97 12.64 -1.28
N ASP A 426 -55.10 13.65 -1.32
CA ASP A 426 -55.37 14.98 -0.82
C ASP A 426 -56.71 15.52 -1.33
N ALA A 427 -57.55 16.00 -0.40
CA ALA A 427 -58.90 16.45 -0.69
C ALA A 427 -58.94 17.58 -1.74
N THR A 428 -57.89 18.41 -1.82
CA THR A 428 -57.78 19.47 -2.82
C THR A 428 -57.71 18.92 -4.26
N LEU A 429 -57.16 17.72 -4.46
CA LEU A 429 -57.09 17.04 -5.76
C LEU A 429 -58.44 16.46 -6.22
N ASN A 430 -59.43 16.39 -5.32
CA ASN A 430 -60.81 16.01 -5.64
C ASN A 430 -61.64 17.17 -6.21
N ASN A 431 -61.12 18.41 -6.17
CA ASN A 431 -61.80 19.56 -6.73
C ASN A 431 -61.93 19.45 -8.26
N LYS A 432 -63.17 19.39 -8.77
CA LYS A 432 -63.49 19.26 -10.20
C LYS A 432 -63.00 20.45 -11.04
N ASN A 433 -62.77 21.61 -10.42
CA ASN A 433 -62.30 22.82 -11.09
C ASN A 433 -60.76 22.87 -11.21
N LEU A 434 -60.04 21.99 -10.52
CA LEU A 434 -58.58 21.91 -10.56
C LEU A 434 -58.12 21.05 -11.75
N LYS A 435 -57.77 21.71 -12.86
CA LYS A 435 -57.39 21.08 -14.14
C LYS A 435 -56.07 21.64 -14.68
N GLY A 436 -55.46 20.88 -15.60
CA GLY A 436 -54.29 21.33 -16.36
C GLY A 436 -53.12 21.76 -15.47
N PRO A 437 -52.44 22.89 -15.78
CA PRO A 437 -51.26 23.35 -15.04
C PRO A 437 -51.46 23.52 -13.54
N ALA A 438 -52.66 23.97 -13.10
CA ALA A 438 -52.96 24.18 -11.69
C ALA A 438 -53.01 22.85 -10.90
N ARG A 439 -53.49 21.78 -11.53
CA ARG A 439 -53.50 20.43 -10.93
C ARG A 439 -52.09 19.87 -10.79
N GLU A 440 -51.25 20.06 -11.80
CA GLU A 440 -49.85 19.63 -11.75
C GLU A 440 -49.01 20.43 -10.75
N ALA A 441 -49.26 21.73 -10.62
CA ALA A 441 -48.65 22.56 -9.57
C ALA A 441 -49.03 22.05 -8.16
N MET A 442 -50.30 21.65 -7.96
CA MET A 442 -50.73 21.07 -6.68
C MET A 442 -50.05 19.73 -6.40
N LYS A 443 -49.96 18.84 -7.39
CA LYS A 443 -49.20 17.58 -7.23
C LYS A 443 -47.74 17.84 -6.91
N LYS A 444 -47.12 18.84 -7.55
CA LYS A 444 -45.74 19.22 -7.30
C LYS A 444 -45.56 19.68 -5.84
N LYS A 445 -46.44 20.54 -5.34
CA LYS A 445 -46.42 20.98 -3.94
C LYS A 445 -46.56 19.80 -2.95
N ILE A 446 -47.48 18.86 -3.20
CA ILE A 446 -47.62 17.67 -2.36
C ILE A 446 -46.34 16.82 -2.39
N LYS A 447 -45.68 16.70 -3.55
CA LYS A 447 -44.38 16.01 -3.65
C LYS A 447 -43.27 16.73 -2.89
N GLU A 448 -43.23 18.06 -2.92
CA GLU A 448 -42.29 18.88 -2.15
C GLU A 448 -42.51 18.70 -0.64
N GLU A 449 -43.76 18.67 -0.17
CA GLU A 449 -44.10 18.38 1.24
C GLU A 449 -43.67 16.96 1.66
N ILE A 450 -43.95 15.94 0.83
CA ILE A 450 -43.50 14.56 1.06
C ILE A 450 -41.96 14.52 1.11
N GLN A 451 -41.29 15.24 0.22
CA GLN A 451 -39.84 15.30 0.17
C GLN A 451 -39.25 15.88 1.45
N GLU A 452 -39.78 16.99 1.97
CA GLU A 452 -39.35 17.57 3.25
C GLU A 452 -39.59 16.63 4.45
N GLU A 453 -40.75 15.96 4.49
CA GLU A 453 -41.07 15.00 5.55
C GLU A 453 -40.08 13.82 5.57
N LEU A 454 -39.77 13.28 4.39
CA LEU A 454 -38.83 12.16 4.25
C LEU A 454 -37.40 12.59 4.56
N LEU A 455 -37.01 13.81 4.20
CA LEU A 455 -35.72 14.36 4.56
C LEU A 455 -35.57 14.51 6.09
N LYS A 456 -36.60 15.03 6.76
CA LYS A 456 -36.62 15.09 8.24
C LYS A 456 -36.55 13.70 8.85
N TRP A 457 -37.29 12.74 8.29
CA TRP A 457 -37.30 11.36 8.76
C TRP A 457 -35.91 10.74 8.68
N VAL A 458 -35.23 10.84 7.53
CA VAL A 458 -33.93 10.18 7.34
C VAL A 458 -32.88 10.76 8.28
N ILE A 459 -32.86 12.07 8.53
CA ILE A 459 -31.93 12.72 9.47
C ILE A 459 -32.05 12.14 10.88
N MET A 460 -33.21 11.64 11.28
CA MET A 460 -33.43 11.02 12.58
C MET A 460 -33.05 9.53 12.62
N GLN A 461 -32.50 8.96 11.55
CA GLN A 461 -32.10 7.56 11.49
C GLN A 461 -30.59 7.40 11.73
N PRO A 462 -30.13 6.29 12.32
CA PRO A 462 -30.93 5.36 13.14
C PRO A 462 -31.49 6.06 14.39
N PRO A 463 -32.72 5.77 14.84
CA PRO A 463 -33.37 6.48 15.95
C PRO A 463 -32.60 6.35 17.26
N ASP A 464 -32.13 5.14 17.57
CA ASP A 464 -31.36 4.80 18.78
C ASP A 464 -30.08 5.63 18.89
N ARG A 465 -29.41 5.88 17.76
CA ARG A 465 -28.20 6.73 17.71
C ARG A 465 -28.54 8.21 17.76
N TYR A 466 -29.61 8.64 17.08
CA TYR A 466 -30.07 10.03 17.13
C TYR A 466 -30.56 10.45 18.53
N GLU A 467 -31.18 9.53 19.26
CA GLU A 467 -31.68 9.74 20.62
C GLU A 467 -30.57 9.89 21.66
N GLN A 468 -29.36 9.38 21.39
CA GLN A 468 -28.20 9.52 22.29
C GLN A 468 -27.64 10.94 22.37
N TYR A 469 -27.94 11.82 21.40
CA TYR A 469 -27.47 13.20 21.46
C TYR A 469 -28.15 13.97 22.60
N PRO A 470 -27.40 14.76 23.39
CA PRO A 470 -27.99 15.62 24.41
C PRO A 470 -28.99 16.61 23.78
N GLU A 471 -30.15 16.83 24.39
CA GLU A 471 -31.20 17.72 23.86
C GLU A 471 -30.74 19.15 23.53
N ASN A 472 -29.69 19.62 24.21
CA ASN A 472 -29.12 20.95 24.01
C ASN A 472 -27.94 20.99 23.02
N SER A 473 -27.60 19.88 22.38
CA SER A 473 -26.47 19.80 21.43
C SER A 473 -26.82 20.44 20.08
N ASP A 474 -25.80 20.83 19.34
CA ASP A 474 -25.97 21.40 18.00
C ASP A 474 -26.60 20.39 17.02
N GLU A 475 -26.36 19.10 17.23
CA GLU A 475 -26.96 18.02 16.44
C GLU A 475 -28.48 17.91 16.62
N LYS A 476 -29.00 18.25 17.82
CA LYS A 476 -30.44 18.32 18.09
C LYS A 476 -31.05 19.65 17.64
N ARG A 477 -30.32 20.75 17.77
CA ARG A 477 -30.77 22.11 17.37
C ARG A 477 -30.79 22.31 15.85
N ASN A 478 -29.82 21.75 15.15
CA ASN A 478 -29.70 21.82 13.70
C ASN A 478 -29.42 20.42 13.11
N PRO A 479 -30.44 19.53 13.10
CA PRO A 479 -30.27 18.16 12.63
C PRO A 479 -29.84 18.12 11.18
N SER A 480 -28.81 17.33 10.89
CA SER A 480 -28.32 17.12 9.54
C SER A 480 -27.88 15.69 9.33
N LEU A 481 -27.71 15.30 8.06
CA LEU A 481 -27.16 13.99 7.71
C LEU A 481 -25.77 13.84 8.33
N ARG A 482 -25.56 12.70 9.00
CA ARG A 482 -24.36 12.39 9.81
C ARG A 482 -23.44 11.40 9.10
N PRO A 483 -22.10 11.60 9.16
CA PRO A 483 -21.11 10.63 8.67
C PRO A 483 -21.22 9.31 9.46
N GLY A 484 -20.95 8.18 8.80
CA GLY A 484 -21.09 6.83 9.38
C GLY A 484 -22.55 6.32 9.42
N ASP A 485 -23.50 7.20 9.75
CA ASP A 485 -24.92 6.86 9.75
C ASP A 485 -25.54 6.93 8.36
N HIS A 486 -25.32 8.04 7.64
CA HIS A 486 -26.05 8.36 6.41
C HIS A 486 -25.17 8.35 5.16
N PHE A 487 -23.87 8.49 5.32
CA PHE A 487 -22.88 8.49 4.26
C PHE A 487 -21.51 8.09 4.82
N ASN A 488 -20.56 7.81 3.93
CA ASN A 488 -19.20 7.41 4.26
C ASN A 488 -18.53 8.27 5.35
N VAL A 489 -18.10 7.62 6.44
CA VAL A 489 -17.43 8.26 7.60
C VAL A 489 -16.09 8.92 7.23
N LEU A 490 -15.38 8.37 6.25
CA LEU A 490 -14.04 8.84 5.86
C LEU A 490 -14.06 10.25 5.27
N LEU A 491 -15.21 10.74 4.78
CA LEU A 491 -15.35 12.10 4.28
C LEU A 491 -15.31 13.18 5.39
N ARG A 492 -15.36 12.78 6.67
CA ARG A 492 -15.32 13.69 7.82
C ARG A 492 -14.29 13.28 8.88
N VAL A 493 -13.59 12.17 8.70
CA VAL A 493 -12.67 11.65 9.71
C VAL A 493 -11.45 12.58 9.86
N ARG A 494 -11.00 12.77 11.10
CA ARG A 494 -9.83 13.62 11.37
C ARG A 494 -8.54 12.92 10.93
N GLY A 495 -7.66 13.67 10.27
CA GLY A 495 -6.33 13.20 9.84
C GLY A 495 -6.28 12.50 8.48
N LEU A 496 -7.41 12.29 7.80
CA LEU A 496 -7.49 11.66 6.48
C LEU A 496 -8.42 12.44 5.54
N ASP A 497 -7.96 12.72 4.33
CA ASP A 497 -8.80 13.09 3.18
C ASP A 497 -8.81 11.90 2.21
N PRO A 498 -9.91 11.15 2.04
CA PRO A 498 -9.91 9.92 1.23
C PRO A 498 -9.51 10.17 -0.23
N HIS A 499 -9.79 11.35 -0.80
CA HIS A 499 -9.43 11.65 -2.19
C HIS A 499 -7.92 11.87 -2.37
N LYS A 500 -7.26 12.42 -1.35
CA LYS A 500 -5.82 12.69 -1.36
C LYS A 500 -5.01 11.54 -0.75
N ASP A 501 -5.57 10.84 0.22
CA ASP A 501 -4.83 9.91 1.08
C ASP A 501 -5.08 8.43 0.72
N SER A 502 -5.67 8.16 -0.46
CA SER A 502 -5.78 6.81 -1.05
C SER A 502 -4.82 6.66 -2.25
N PRO A 503 -3.51 6.44 -1.99
CA PRO A 503 -2.45 6.53 -3.01
C PRO A 503 -2.53 5.43 -4.07
N CYS A 504 -1.82 5.61 -5.18
CA CYS A 504 -1.83 4.73 -6.35
C CYS A 504 -1.09 3.41 -6.05
N GLU A 505 -1.82 2.41 -5.57
CA GLU A 505 -1.26 1.11 -5.19
C GLU A 505 -0.70 0.33 -6.40
N LEU A 506 0.55 -0.13 -6.28
CA LEU A 506 1.35 -0.70 -7.37
C LEU A 506 0.85 -2.07 -7.86
N LEU A 507 0.45 -2.97 -6.96
CA LEU A 507 0.01 -4.31 -7.34
C LEU A 507 -1.24 -4.26 -8.22
N HIS A 508 -2.26 -3.51 -7.81
CA HIS A 508 -3.56 -3.47 -8.49
C HIS A 508 -3.58 -2.50 -9.65
N THR A 509 -2.84 -1.40 -9.61
CA THR A 509 -2.85 -0.38 -10.68
C THR A 509 -1.83 -0.70 -11.77
N TYR A 510 -0.63 -1.11 -11.37
CA TYR A 510 0.48 -1.36 -12.29
C TYR A 510 0.56 -2.82 -12.73
N LEU A 511 0.82 -3.76 -11.81
CA LEU A 511 1.05 -5.17 -12.18
C LEU A 511 -0.23 -5.85 -12.70
N LEU A 512 -1.32 -5.80 -11.93
CA LEU A 512 -2.63 -6.38 -12.29
C LEU A 512 -3.50 -5.43 -13.13
N GLY A 513 -2.96 -4.28 -13.51
CA GLY A 513 -3.56 -3.33 -14.43
C GLY A 513 -2.74 -3.26 -15.71
N GLU A 514 -1.81 -2.32 -15.73
CA GLU A 514 -0.95 -2.03 -16.88
C GLU A 514 -0.22 -3.26 -17.44
N ASP A 515 0.62 -3.94 -16.66
CA ASP A 515 1.42 -5.08 -17.17
C ASP A 515 0.53 -6.22 -17.64
N LYS A 516 -0.59 -6.45 -16.94
CA LYS A 516 -1.63 -7.40 -17.38
C LYS A 516 -2.19 -7.02 -18.75
N TYR A 517 -2.40 -5.74 -19.04
CA TYR A 517 -2.87 -5.28 -20.35
C TYR A 517 -1.82 -5.54 -21.45
N VAL A 518 -0.55 -5.21 -21.18
CA VAL A 518 0.56 -5.45 -22.12
C VAL A 518 0.69 -6.95 -22.40
N TRP A 519 0.69 -7.78 -21.36
CA TRP A 519 0.80 -9.23 -21.47
C TRP A 519 -0.37 -9.86 -22.22
N HIS A 520 -1.60 -9.46 -21.91
CA HIS A 520 -2.79 -9.94 -22.61
C HIS A 520 -2.72 -9.62 -24.11
N ASP A 521 -2.40 -8.37 -24.46
CA ASP A 521 -2.36 -7.95 -25.87
C ASP A 521 -1.19 -8.58 -26.64
N THR A 522 -0.12 -8.96 -25.94
CA THR A 522 1.00 -9.73 -26.49
C THR A 522 0.62 -11.19 -26.72
N SER A 523 0.07 -11.86 -25.71
CA SER A 523 -0.05 -13.33 -25.70
C SER A 523 -1.37 -13.86 -26.26
N LYS A 524 -2.38 -13.01 -26.47
CA LYS A 524 -3.71 -13.41 -27.00
C LYS A 524 -3.68 -14.01 -28.41
N LYS A 525 -2.66 -13.70 -29.23
CA LYS A 525 -2.52 -14.20 -30.61
C LYS A 525 -1.48 -15.32 -30.76
N TRP A 526 -0.93 -15.81 -29.66
CA TRP A 526 0.10 -16.86 -29.70
C TRP A 526 -0.53 -18.23 -29.95
N ASP A 527 0.13 -19.02 -30.79
CA ASP A 527 -0.11 -20.46 -30.91
C ASP A 527 0.83 -21.22 -29.96
N LYS A 528 0.68 -22.55 -29.91
CA LYS A 528 1.50 -23.41 -29.04
C LYS A 528 3.00 -23.33 -29.34
N LYS A 529 3.39 -23.08 -30.59
CA LYS A 529 4.80 -22.95 -30.98
C LYS A 529 5.41 -21.67 -30.43
N LYS A 530 4.69 -20.55 -30.53
CA LYS A 530 5.10 -19.26 -29.96
C LYS A 530 5.16 -19.31 -28.43
N GLU A 531 4.18 -19.96 -27.79
CA GLU A 531 4.19 -20.19 -26.34
C GLU A 531 5.44 -20.97 -25.90
N GLU A 532 5.76 -22.09 -26.55
CA GLU A 532 6.95 -22.88 -26.18
C GLU A 532 8.25 -22.11 -26.49
N LEU A 533 8.33 -21.41 -27.62
CA LEU A 533 9.49 -20.59 -27.96
C LEU A 533 9.75 -19.53 -26.88
N PHE A 534 8.73 -18.77 -26.48
CA PHE A 534 8.87 -17.76 -25.43
C PHE A 534 9.23 -18.40 -24.09
N ALA A 535 8.59 -19.52 -23.72
CA ALA A 535 8.86 -20.19 -22.46
C ALA A 535 10.31 -20.69 -22.36
N VAL A 536 10.85 -21.31 -23.41
CA VAL A 536 12.25 -21.77 -23.45
C VAL A 536 13.21 -20.59 -23.31
N CYS A 537 12.96 -19.50 -24.04
CA CYS A 537 13.82 -18.32 -23.98
C CYS A 537 13.78 -17.64 -22.62
N LEU A 538 12.57 -17.41 -22.08
CA LEU A 538 12.38 -16.81 -20.77
C LEU A 538 13.04 -17.64 -19.67
N GLN A 539 12.95 -18.98 -19.72
CA GLN A 539 13.59 -19.87 -18.76
C GLN A 539 15.13 -19.76 -18.77
N GLY A 540 15.72 -19.36 -19.89
CA GLY A 540 17.16 -19.12 -20.04
C GLY A 540 17.64 -17.77 -19.51
N SER A 541 16.75 -16.93 -18.95
CA SER A 541 17.14 -15.63 -18.40
C SER A 541 18.07 -15.77 -17.20
N SER A 542 19.02 -14.84 -17.06
CA SER A 542 19.79 -14.71 -15.82
C SER A 542 18.92 -14.12 -14.73
N LEU A 543 18.75 -14.83 -13.61
CA LEU A 543 18.00 -14.32 -12.45
C LEU A 543 18.91 -13.62 -11.42
N GLU A 544 20.24 -13.70 -11.61
CA GLU A 544 21.21 -13.13 -10.68
C GLU A 544 21.08 -11.60 -10.65
N GLY A 545 20.99 -11.00 -9.47
CA GLY A 545 20.73 -9.57 -9.32
C GLY A 545 19.26 -9.15 -9.40
N LEU A 546 18.32 -10.11 -9.40
CA LEU A 546 16.87 -9.84 -9.32
C LEU A 546 16.29 -10.39 -8.01
N THR A 547 15.29 -9.70 -7.47
CA THR A 547 14.51 -10.16 -6.30
C THR A 547 13.30 -10.97 -6.77
N ILE A 548 13.54 -12.05 -7.51
CA ILE A 548 12.50 -12.97 -7.99
C ILE A 548 12.84 -14.42 -7.64
N ASP A 549 11.81 -15.23 -7.38
CA ASP A 549 11.94 -16.67 -7.18
C ASP A 549 12.39 -17.38 -8.47
N SER A 550 12.69 -18.69 -8.34
CA SER A 550 12.90 -19.58 -9.48
C SER A 550 11.79 -19.42 -10.52
N LEU A 551 12.18 -18.90 -11.69
CA LEU A 551 11.25 -18.62 -12.79
C LEU A 551 10.64 -19.92 -13.33
N ARG A 552 9.31 -19.99 -13.35
CA ARG A 552 8.54 -21.09 -13.97
C ARG A 552 7.97 -20.61 -15.31
N ALA A 553 8.80 -20.50 -16.34
CA ALA A 553 8.42 -19.86 -17.61
C ALA A 553 7.26 -20.59 -18.32
N ARG A 554 7.26 -21.92 -18.31
CA ARG A 554 6.16 -22.73 -18.88
C ARG A 554 4.84 -22.51 -18.16
N TYR A 555 4.86 -22.35 -16.84
CA TYR A 555 3.67 -22.00 -16.06
C TYR A 555 3.10 -20.66 -16.53
N CYS A 556 3.97 -19.66 -16.77
CA CYS A 556 3.54 -18.32 -17.20
C CYS A 556 2.78 -18.34 -18.54
N VAL A 557 3.16 -19.20 -19.49
CA VAL A 557 2.44 -19.35 -20.76
C VAL A 557 1.23 -20.27 -20.66
N GLN A 558 1.31 -21.35 -19.86
CA GLN A 558 0.20 -22.29 -19.66
C GLN A 558 -1.00 -21.62 -19.01
N TYR A 559 -0.75 -20.79 -17.99
CA TYR A 559 -1.78 -20.07 -17.23
C TYR A 559 -1.76 -18.57 -17.54
N LYS A 560 -1.49 -18.20 -18.79
CA LYS A 560 -1.28 -16.80 -19.23
C LYS A 560 -2.40 -15.83 -18.87
N ASN A 561 -3.63 -16.32 -18.62
CA ASN A 561 -4.77 -15.50 -18.23
C ASN A 561 -5.00 -15.41 -16.70
N SER A 562 -4.28 -16.22 -15.91
CA SER A 562 -4.46 -16.38 -14.46
C SER A 562 -3.17 -16.05 -13.69
N LEU A 563 -2.32 -15.19 -14.26
CA LEU A 563 -1.09 -14.76 -13.62
C LEU A 563 -1.36 -13.77 -12.49
N ILE A 564 -0.51 -13.81 -11.47
CA ILE A 564 -0.56 -12.95 -10.28
C ILE A 564 0.64 -11.98 -10.27
N GLY A 565 0.66 -11.02 -9.32
CA GLY A 565 1.66 -9.95 -9.26
C GLY A 565 3.12 -10.41 -9.40
N LYS A 566 3.53 -11.48 -8.71
CA LYS A 566 4.91 -11.99 -8.81
C LYS A 566 5.32 -12.46 -10.21
N HIS A 567 4.37 -12.98 -10.98
CA HIS A 567 4.61 -13.40 -12.37
C HIS A 567 4.77 -12.16 -13.26
N PHE A 568 3.93 -11.13 -13.07
CA PHE A 568 4.05 -9.87 -13.80
C PHE A 568 5.36 -9.14 -13.47
N LYS A 569 5.78 -9.07 -12.20
CA LYS A 569 7.12 -8.55 -11.84
C LYS A 569 8.25 -9.28 -12.58
N SER A 570 8.14 -10.60 -12.74
CA SER A 570 9.14 -11.39 -13.46
C SER A 570 9.12 -11.08 -14.96
N LEU A 571 7.93 -10.99 -15.56
CA LEU A 571 7.75 -10.66 -16.98
C LEU A 571 8.20 -9.23 -17.30
N GLN A 572 7.84 -8.24 -16.49
CA GLN A 572 8.25 -6.84 -16.66
C GLN A 572 9.78 -6.69 -16.73
N GLN A 573 10.50 -7.42 -15.87
CA GLN A 573 11.96 -7.38 -15.78
C GLN A 573 12.68 -8.16 -16.88
N LEU A 574 12.04 -9.20 -17.47
CA LEU A 574 12.75 -10.19 -18.30
C LEU A 574 12.16 -10.43 -19.69
N ALA A 575 10.87 -10.19 -19.92
CA ALA A 575 10.20 -10.54 -21.17
C ALA A 575 10.82 -9.82 -22.37
N VAL A 576 11.20 -8.55 -22.22
CA VAL A 576 11.71 -7.70 -23.32
C VAL A 576 12.93 -8.29 -24.04
N PHE A 577 13.77 -9.06 -23.34
CA PHE A 577 14.95 -9.69 -23.93
C PHE A 577 14.59 -10.77 -24.95
N HIS A 578 13.41 -11.39 -24.78
CA HIS A 578 12.98 -12.58 -25.52
C HIS A 578 11.89 -12.31 -26.56
N LEU A 579 11.30 -11.11 -26.58
CA LEU A 579 10.25 -10.72 -27.53
C LEU A 579 10.83 -10.29 -28.89
N ASN A 580 10.98 -11.26 -29.80
CA ASN A 580 11.35 -11.00 -31.20
C ASN A 580 10.14 -10.60 -32.08
N ASP A 581 10.41 -10.22 -33.33
CA ASP A 581 9.39 -9.73 -34.28
C ASP A 581 8.26 -10.75 -34.56
N SER A 582 8.48 -12.04 -34.30
CA SER A 582 7.44 -13.07 -34.48
C SER A 582 6.52 -13.23 -33.25
N LEU A 583 7.02 -12.84 -32.07
CA LEU A 583 6.31 -12.89 -30.78
C LEU A 583 5.61 -11.58 -30.43
N CYS A 584 6.19 -10.44 -30.80
CA CYS A 584 5.69 -9.12 -30.41
C CYS A 584 5.79 -8.12 -31.58
N PRO A 585 4.70 -7.42 -31.95
CA PRO A 585 4.76 -6.38 -32.97
C PRO A 585 5.50 -5.12 -32.46
N PRO A 586 6.11 -4.32 -33.35
CA PRO A 586 6.99 -3.21 -32.96
C PRO A 586 6.37 -2.20 -31.97
N HIS A 587 5.12 -1.79 -32.19
CA HIS A 587 4.42 -0.84 -31.30
C HIS A 587 4.23 -1.40 -29.87
N LEU A 588 3.96 -2.69 -29.75
CA LEU A 588 3.75 -3.34 -28.45
C LEU A 588 5.08 -3.60 -27.75
N PHE A 589 6.14 -3.84 -28.52
CA PHE A 589 7.51 -3.91 -28.01
C PHE A 589 7.95 -2.57 -27.39
N GLU A 590 7.59 -1.43 -27.98
CA GLU A 590 7.82 -0.12 -27.36
C GLU A 590 7.09 0.04 -26.03
N ILE A 591 5.84 -0.45 -25.92
CA ILE A 591 5.10 -0.44 -24.65
C ILE A 591 5.80 -1.32 -23.60
N TRP A 592 6.29 -2.50 -23.96
CA TRP A 592 7.09 -3.34 -23.05
C TRP A 592 8.34 -2.63 -22.53
N LYS A 593 9.01 -1.82 -23.36
CA LYS A 593 10.14 -1.00 -22.90
C LYS A 593 9.70 0.09 -21.95
N ALA A 594 8.65 0.84 -22.29
CA ALA A 594 8.14 1.89 -21.42
C ALA A 594 7.64 1.36 -20.07
N SER A 595 6.95 0.20 -20.05
CA SER A 595 6.55 -0.47 -18.81
C SER A 595 7.77 -0.98 -18.02
N GLY A 596 8.78 -1.54 -18.68
CA GLY A 596 10.01 -1.94 -18.00
C GLY A 596 10.76 -0.76 -17.34
N GLU A 597 10.90 0.35 -18.08
CA GLU A 597 11.54 1.58 -17.61
C GLU A 597 10.77 2.23 -16.44
N LEU A 598 9.44 2.37 -16.58
CA LEU A 598 8.58 2.94 -15.54
C LEU A 598 8.58 2.06 -14.28
N GLY A 599 8.39 0.76 -14.43
CA GLY A 599 8.34 -0.16 -13.30
C GLY A 599 9.64 -0.16 -12.48
N ALA A 600 10.81 0.00 -13.13
CA ALA A 600 12.07 0.16 -12.40
C ALA A 600 12.12 1.42 -11.52
N LEU A 601 11.48 2.52 -11.92
CA LEU A 601 11.38 3.73 -11.11
C LEU A 601 10.37 3.59 -9.96
N LEU A 602 9.26 2.90 -10.20
CA LEU A 602 8.19 2.72 -9.20
C LEU A 602 8.61 1.89 -7.98
N TRP A 603 9.62 1.03 -8.12
CA TRP A 603 10.14 0.18 -7.03
C TRP A 603 11.40 0.73 -6.34
N PHE A 604 11.67 2.03 -6.44
CA PHE A 604 12.74 2.64 -5.68
C PHE A 604 12.50 2.44 -4.17
N PRO A 605 13.48 1.93 -3.40
CA PRO A 605 13.37 1.83 -1.95
C PRO A 605 13.71 3.15 -1.25
N GLU A 606 14.45 4.03 -1.92
CA GLU A 606 14.85 5.35 -1.41
C GLU A 606 15.02 6.34 -2.58
N ILE A 607 14.84 7.63 -2.29
CA ILE A 607 14.94 8.74 -3.25
C ILE A 607 15.83 9.84 -2.67
N LYS A 608 17.02 10.05 -3.27
CA LYS A 608 18.00 11.09 -2.86
C LYS A 608 17.70 12.48 -3.40
N ASN A 609 17.07 12.57 -4.57
CA ASN A 609 16.68 13.83 -5.19
C ASN A 609 15.26 13.69 -5.72
N MET A 610 14.29 14.15 -4.90
CA MET A 610 12.87 14.02 -5.19
C MET A 610 12.48 14.72 -6.50
N ASP A 611 12.97 15.93 -6.75
CA ASP A 611 12.58 16.69 -7.94
C ASP A 611 13.11 16.08 -9.23
N GLN A 612 14.37 15.63 -9.25
CA GLN A 612 14.92 14.92 -10.41
C GLN A 612 14.22 13.57 -10.64
N TYR A 613 13.96 12.82 -9.57
CA TYR A 613 13.25 11.54 -9.66
C TYR A 613 11.84 11.73 -10.23
N LEU A 614 11.07 12.70 -9.74
CA LEU A 614 9.71 12.96 -10.20
C LEU A 614 9.69 13.46 -11.64
N ALA A 615 10.68 14.26 -12.08
CA ALA A 615 10.81 14.67 -13.47
C ALA A 615 11.08 13.48 -14.41
N ASP A 616 11.94 12.54 -14.00
CA ASP A 616 12.16 11.30 -14.77
C ASP A 616 10.91 10.42 -14.80
N LEU A 617 10.22 10.31 -13.67
CA LEU A 617 8.99 9.52 -13.54
C LEU A 617 7.87 10.09 -14.41
N GLU A 618 7.70 11.41 -14.45
CA GLU A 618 6.73 12.09 -15.31
C GLU A 618 6.95 11.76 -16.79
N ILE A 619 8.21 11.78 -17.25
CA ILE A 619 8.56 11.41 -18.63
C ILE A 619 8.25 9.94 -18.90
N CYS A 620 8.55 9.03 -17.97
CA CYS A 620 8.24 7.60 -18.13
C CYS A 620 6.73 7.34 -18.20
N ILE A 621 5.94 7.98 -17.33
CA ILE A 621 4.47 7.89 -17.36
C ILE A 621 3.94 8.45 -18.68
N ALA A 622 4.40 9.65 -19.07
CA ALA A 622 4.02 10.27 -20.34
C ALA A 622 4.28 9.35 -21.53
N ASN A 623 5.48 8.76 -21.61
CA ASN A 623 5.85 7.85 -22.68
C ASN A 623 4.96 6.60 -22.71
N LEU A 624 4.67 6.00 -21.55
CA LEU A 624 3.81 4.83 -21.48
C LEU A 624 2.39 5.15 -21.98
N LEU A 625 1.79 6.23 -21.50
CA LEU A 625 0.44 6.65 -21.89
C LEU A 625 0.36 6.98 -23.38
N ASP A 626 1.34 7.72 -23.90
CA ASP A 626 1.38 8.09 -25.31
C ASP A 626 1.54 6.86 -26.22
N LEU A 627 2.33 5.87 -25.80
CA LEU A 627 2.50 4.62 -26.55
C LEU A 627 1.23 3.76 -26.54
N TRP A 628 0.49 3.71 -25.42
CA TRP A 628 -0.85 3.11 -25.39
C TRP A 628 -1.81 3.81 -26.33
N ALA A 629 -1.80 5.15 -26.33
CA ALA A 629 -2.65 5.94 -27.19
C ALA A 629 -2.34 5.73 -28.69
N VAL A 630 -1.06 5.53 -29.04
CA VAL A 630 -0.65 5.17 -30.40
C VAL A 630 -1.07 3.75 -30.77
N TYR A 631 -0.98 2.80 -29.84
CA TYR A 631 -1.39 1.41 -30.08
C TYR A 631 -2.90 1.25 -30.21
N ASP A 632 -3.65 1.88 -29.31
CA ASP A 632 -5.10 1.88 -29.26
C ASP A 632 -5.57 3.19 -28.60
N PRO A 633 -5.95 4.21 -29.40
CA PRO A 633 -6.36 5.51 -28.87
C PRO A 633 -7.50 5.44 -27.85
N ASN A 634 -8.40 4.46 -28.01
CA ASN A 634 -9.55 4.30 -27.12
C ASN A 634 -9.15 3.74 -25.74
N ARG A 635 -7.94 3.16 -25.61
CA ARG A 635 -7.47 2.54 -24.37
C ARG A 635 -7.45 3.51 -23.20
N ILE A 636 -6.98 4.74 -23.44
CA ILE A 636 -6.90 5.82 -22.44
C ILE A 636 -8.30 6.20 -21.91
N ILE A 637 -9.33 6.12 -22.76
CA ILE A 637 -10.71 6.46 -22.39
C ILE A 637 -11.34 5.35 -21.53
N VAL A 638 -11.05 4.07 -21.84
CA VAL A 638 -11.75 2.92 -21.23
C VAL A 638 -11.00 2.27 -20.08
N LYS A 639 -9.68 2.45 -19.97
CA LYS A 639 -8.86 1.88 -18.89
C LYS A 639 -8.46 2.98 -17.91
N PHE A 640 -9.32 3.24 -16.92
CA PHE A 640 -9.10 4.29 -15.92
C PHE A 640 -7.77 4.15 -15.16
N LYS A 641 -7.26 2.92 -14.95
CA LYS A 641 -5.96 2.70 -14.30
C LYS A 641 -4.82 3.47 -14.97
N LEU A 642 -4.90 3.68 -16.29
CA LEU A 642 -3.94 4.50 -17.03
C LEU A 642 -4.01 5.97 -16.64
N HIS A 643 -5.22 6.50 -16.44
CA HIS A 643 -5.44 7.87 -15.98
C HIS A 643 -5.07 8.07 -14.49
N VAL A 644 -5.09 7.00 -13.69
CA VAL A 644 -4.64 7.06 -12.29
C VAL A 644 -3.11 7.23 -12.18
N LEU A 645 -2.33 6.68 -13.12
CA LEU A 645 -0.86 6.68 -13.03
C LEU A 645 -0.23 8.08 -12.85
N PRO A 646 -0.64 9.15 -13.57
CA PRO A 646 -0.11 10.49 -13.34
C PRO A 646 -0.23 11.01 -11.90
N HIS A 647 -1.22 10.55 -11.12
CA HIS A 647 -1.36 10.97 -9.71
C HIS A 647 -0.27 10.40 -8.80
N ILE A 648 0.43 9.33 -9.21
CA ILE A 648 1.48 8.73 -8.39
C ILE A 648 2.66 9.69 -8.14
N ILE A 649 2.82 10.71 -8.99
CA ILE A 649 3.84 11.76 -8.83
C ILE A 649 3.59 12.54 -7.52
N ASP A 650 2.35 12.96 -7.30
CA ASP A 650 1.94 13.65 -6.08
C ASP A 650 1.95 12.67 -4.89
N ASP A 651 1.50 11.44 -5.07
CA ASP A 651 1.54 10.42 -4.02
C ASP A 651 2.97 10.18 -3.53
N ILE A 652 3.96 10.06 -4.43
CA ILE A 652 5.36 9.82 -4.03
C ILE A 652 5.96 11.04 -3.33
N ARG A 653 5.63 12.25 -3.77
CA ARG A 653 6.07 13.46 -3.06
C ARG A 653 5.54 13.49 -1.62
N ARG A 654 4.29 13.09 -1.44
CA ARG A 654 3.56 13.17 -0.16
C ARG A 654 3.89 12.03 0.79
N PHE A 655 3.99 10.79 0.28
CA PHE A 655 4.14 9.59 1.10
C PHE A 655 5.54 8.95 1.02
N GLY A 656 6.41 9.42 0.13
CA GLY A 656 7.72 8.84 -0.12
C GLY A 656 7.67 7.78 -1.22
N PRO A 657 8.71 6.94 -1.38
CA PRO A 657 8.78 5.95 -2.44
C PRO A 657 7.54 5.04 -2.51
N ALA A 658 7.08 4.68 -3.72
CA ALA A 658 5.78 4.01 -3.89
C ALA A 658 5.67 2.61 -3.26
N VAL A 659 6.81 1.97 -2.95
CA VAL A 659 6.85 0.72 -2.19
C VAL A 659 6.27 0.87 -0.78
N LEU A 660 6.29 2.08 -0.19
CA LEU A 660 5.79 2.36 1.16
C LEU A 660 4.29 2.14 1.33
N PHE A 661 3.52 2.24 0.24
CA PHE A 661 2.07 2.06 0.23
C PHE A 661 1.63 0.90 -0.68
N SER A 662 2.51 -0.10 -0.89
CA SER A 662 2.16 -1.36 -1.55
C SER A 662 1.40 -2.30 -0.61
N THR A 663 0.45 -3.07 -1.14
CA THR A 663 -0.38 -3.99 -0.35
C THR A 663 0.05 -5.46 -0.41
N GLU A 664 1.24 -5.77 -0.92
CA GLU A 664 1.68 -7.18 -1.11
C GLU A 664 1.80 -8.00 0.17
N VAL A 665 2.38 -7.43 1.24
CA VAL A 665 2.50 -8.13 2.54
C VAL A 665 1.13 -8.41 3.15
N PHE A 666 0.13 -7.59 2.82
CA PHE A 666 -1.24 -7.73 3.30
C PHE A 666 -1.94 -8.90 2.62
N GLU A 667 -1.77 -9.05 1.30
CA GLU A 667 -2.28 -10.19 0.53
C GLU A 667 -1.71 -11.53 1.02
N CYS A 668 -0.45 -11.54 1.44
CA CYS A 668 0.17 -12.71 2.08
C CYS A 668 -0.55 -13.08 3.40
N TRP A 669 -0.99 -12.08 4.16
CA TRP A 669 -1.67 -12.28 5.45
C TRP A 669 -3.06 -12.91 5.31
N ASN A 670 -3.73 -12.74 4.16
CA ASN A 670 -5.01 -13.39 3.88
C ASN A 670 -4.96 -14.92 4.04
N ALA A 671 -3.79 -15.55 3.89
CA ALA A 671 -3.61 -16.98 4.17
C ALA A 671 -3.78 -17.33 5.67
N ILE A 672 -3.31 -16.46 6.58
CA ILE A 672 -3.45 -16.62 8.03
C ILE A 672 -4.92 -16.51 8.43
N PHE A 673 -5.61 -15.48 7.94
CA PHE A 673 -7.04 -15.31 8.13
C PHE A 673 -7.84 -16.54 7.69
N ARG A 674 -7.58 -17.06 6.47
CA ARG A 674 -8.28 -18.24 5.94
C ARG A 674 -8.14 -19.46 6.85
N LEU A 675 -6.97 -19.66 7.45
CA LEU A 675 -6.76 -20.75 8.40
C LEU A 675 -7.63 -20.59 9.65
N CYS A 676 -7.77 -19.36 10.18
CA CYS A 676 -8.66 -19.09 11.32
C CYS A 676 -10.13 -19.30 10.96
N SER A 677 -10.56 -18.82 9.79
CA SER A 677 -11.94 -19.00 9.30
C SER A 677 -12.30 -20.48 9.14
N VAL A 678 -11.48 -21.27 8.42
CA VAL A 678 -11.73 -22.70 8.15
C VAL A 678 -11.77 -23.54 9.42
N LEU A 679 -11.07 -23.12 10.48
CA LEU A 679 -11.00 -23.85 11.76
C LEU A 679 -11.99 -23.34 12.80
N SER A 680 -12.84 -22.36 12.46
CA SER A 680 -13.88 -21.85 13.36
C SER A 680 -15.12 -22.78 13.38
N ASN A 681 -16.01 -22.58 14.36
CA ASN A 681 -17.29 -23.29 14.41
C ASN A 681 -18.35 -22.68 13.46
N HIS A 682 -18.03 -21.55 12.81
CA HIS A 682 -18.87 -20.77 11.90
C HIS A 682 -20.18 -20.19 12.49
N LEU A 683 -20.40 -20.23 13.81
CA LEU A 683 -21.58 -19.67 14.49
C LEU A 683 -21.50 -18.16 14.67
N SER A 684 -20.32 -17.66 15.05
CA SER A 684 -20.02 -16.22 15.11
C SER A 684 -18.67 -15.93 14.47
N PRO A 685 -18.56 -16.01 13.13
CA PRO A 685 -17.27 -15.92 12.44
C PRO A 685 -16.46 -14.68 12.80
N SER A 686 -17.13 -13.52 12.89
CA SER A 686 -16.49 -12.25 13.25
C SER A 686 -15.84 -12.30 14.64
N HIS A 687 -16.58 -12.78 15.63
CA HIS A 687 -16.10 -12.92 17.01
C HIS A 687 -14.97 -13.94 17.13
N ASP A 688 -15.20 -15.17 16.66
CA ASP A 688 -14.29 -16.29 16.90
C ASP A 688 -12.94 -16.10 16.19
N ILE A 689 -12.97 -15.50 14.99
CA ILE A 689 -11.76 -15.14 14.25
C ILE A 689 -11.02 -14.00 14.94
N ALA A 690 -11.73 -12.94 15.38
CA ALA A 690 -11.13 -11.83 16.10
C ALA A 690 -10.45 -12.28 17.40
N ASP A 691 -11.10 -13.13 18.19
CA ASP A 691 -10.53 -13.68 19.43
C ASP A 691 -9.30 -14.57 19.15
N THR A 692 -9.38 -15.46 18.16
CA THR A 692 -8.26 -16.33 17.76
C THR A 692 -7.04 -15.51 17.33
N LEU A 693 -7.25 -14.46 16.52
CA LEU A 693 -6.17 -13.60 16.04
C LEU A 693 -5.62 -12.72 17.17
N LEU A 694 -6.45 -12.34 18.14
CA LEU A 694 -6.01 -11.61 19.32
C LEU A 694 -5.14 -12.48 20.23
N ASP A 695 -5.49 -13.77 20.39
CA ASP A 695 -4.64 -14.76 21.07
C ASP A 695 -3.27 -14.90 20.40
N MET A 696 -3.21 -14.83 19.07
CA MET A 696 -1.95 -14.81 18.33
C MET A 696 -1.14 -13.52 18.64
N GLU A 697 -1.78 -12.35 18.75
CA GLU A 697 -1.11 -11.11 19.16
C GLU A 697 -0.59 -11.18 20.61
N ARG A 698 -1.37 -11.73 21.54
CA ARG A 698 -0.93 -11.97 22.93
C ARG A 698 0.30 -12.89 22.95
N PHE A 699 0.28 -13.98 22.19
CA PHE A 699 1.43 -14.88 22.07
C PHE A 699 2.65 -14.16 21.49
N LYS A 700 2.49 -13.41 20.38
CA LYS A 700 3.55 -12.59 19.77
C LYS A 700 4.19 -11.66 20.80
N HIS A 701 3.37 -10.92 21.55
CA HIS A 701 3.80 -9.99 22.60
C HIS A 701 4.64 -10.68 23.68
N ILE A 702 4.17 -11.82 24.18
CA ILE A 702 4.86 -12.59 25.24
C ILE A 702 6.23 -13.08 24.74
N VAL A 703 6.29 -13.73 23.58
CA VAL A 703 7.54 -14.35 23.10
C VAL A 703 8.57 -13.33 22.61
N SER A 704 8.14 -12.14 22.20
CA SER A 704 9.05 -11.03 21.87
C SER A 704 9.53 -10.25 23.10
N GLY A 705 9.09 -10.63 24.30
CA GLY A 705 9.51 -10.00 25.56
C GLY A 705 8.74 -8.74 25.92
N GLY A 706 7.51 -8.61 25.44
CA GLY A 706 6.61 -7.55 25.80
C GLY A 706 6.21 -7.57 27.27
N TRP A 707 5.96 -6.37 27.80
CA TRP A 707 5.54 -6.16 29.18
C TRP A 707 4.02 -6.09 29.28
N TRP A 708 3.45 -6.63 30.36
CA TRP A 708 2.04 -6.51 30.69
C TRP A 708 1.86 -6.34 32.20
N LYS A 709 0.67 -5.93 32.62
CA LYS A 709 0.36 -5.65 34.01
C LYS A 709 -0.25 -6.88 34.67
N THR A 710 0.22 -7.27 35.84
CA THR A 710 -0.38 -8.35 36.64
C THR A 710 -1.66 -7.87 37.33
N GLU A 711 -2.42 -8.81 37.91
CA GLU A 711 -3.58 -8.47 38.75
C GLU A 711 -3.21 -7.59 39.96
N ASP A 712 -1.96 -7.69 40.43
CA ASP A 712 -1.39 -6.87 41.52
C ASP A 712 -0.94 -5.47 41.05
N ASN A 713 -1.20 -5.12 39.78
CA ASN A 713 -0.85 -3.84 39.17
C ASN A 713 0.67 -3.63 38.98
N ASP A 714 1.46 -4.70 38.98
CA ASP A 714 2.90 -4.70 38.71
C ASP A 714 3.20 -5.00 37.24
N TRP A 715 4.20 -4.35 36.67
CA TRP A 715 4.67 -4.65 35.32
C TRP A 715 5.57 -5.89 35.31
N THR A 716 5.23 -6.86 34.47
CA THR A 716 6.00 -8.10 34.29
C THR A 716 6.22 -8.43 32.82
N GLN A 717 7.13 -9.36 32.56
CA GLN A 717 7.41 -9.88 31.22
C GLN A 717 7.74 -11.38 31.28
N ALA A 718 7.76 -12.03 30.12
CA ALA A 718 8.08 -13.45 30.04
C ALA A 718 9.50 -13.77 30.52
N GLY A 719 9.67 -14.93 31.18
CA GLY A 719 10.97 -15.43 31.60
C GLY A 719 11.97 -15.56 30.44
N LYS A 720 13.27 -15.47 30.74
CA LYS A 720 14.35 -15.45 29.74
C LYS A 720 14.28 -16.61 28.72
N HIS A 721 13.91 -17.82 29.15
CA HIS A 721 13.81 -18.99 28.26
C HIS A 721 12.73 -18.82 27.17
N VAL A 722 11.57 -18.26 27.51
CA VAL A 722 10.49 -17.98 26.54
C VAL A 722 10.94 -16.92 25.53
N ARG A 723 11.60 -15.87 26.00
CA ARG A 723 12.11 -14.79 25.14
C ARG A 723 13.26 -15.25 24.23
N ASN A 724 14.12 -16.13 24.73
CA ASN A 724 15.19 -16.72 23.92
C ASN A 724 14.67 -17.67 22.85
N TYR A 725 13.53 -18.33 23.07
CA TYR A 725 12.96 -19.26 22.11
C TYR A 725 12.66 -18.58 20.76
N LEU A 726 12.13 -17.34 20.76
CA LEU A 726 11.95 -16.58 19.52
C LEU A 726 13.28 -16.31 18.81
N LYS A 727 14.37 -16.06 19.55
CA LYS A 727 15.69 -15.75 18.98
C LYS A 727 16.40 -16.98 18.41
N GLU A 728 16.19 -18.14 19.02
CA GLU A 728 16.92 -19.37 18.72
C GLU A 728 16.18 -20.26 17.70
N GLU A 729 14.84 -20.26 17.70
CA GLU A 729 14.05 -21.18 16.87
C GLU A 729 13.59 -20.55 15.55
N VAL A 730 14.31 -20.86 14.47
CA VAL A 730 14.03 -20.35 13.10
C VAL A 730 12.64 -20.75 12.62
N GLN A 731 12.09 -21.90 13.02
CA GLN A 731 10.73 -22.28 12.62
C GLN A 731 9.67 -21.37 13.25
N LEU A 732 9.88 -20.93 14.49
CA LEU A 732 8.98 -19.98 15.14
C LEU A 732 9.04 -18.62 14.44
N GLN A 733 10.24 -18.12 14.16
CA GLN A 733 10.45 -16.88 13.42
C GLN A 733 9.70 -16.89 12.09
N ARG A 734 9.86 -17.97 11.29
CA ARG A 734 9.14 -18.16 10.03
C ARG A 734 7.63 -18.17 10.18
N ARG A 735 7.09 -18.85 11.20
CA ARG A 735 5.63 -18.93 11.44
C ARG A 735 5.03 -17.59 11.87
N LEU A 736 5.81 -16.77 12.57
CA LEU A 736 5.40 -15.42 12.94
C LEU A 736 5.64 -14.40 11.82
N GLY A 737 6.22 -14.82 10.69
CA GLY A 737 6.63 -13.90 9.63
C GLY A 737 7.63 -12.86 10.13
N TRP A 738 8.59 -13.26 10.98
CA TRP A 738 9.61 -12.40 11.56
C TRP A 738 11.00 -12.84 11.11
N THR A 739 11.88 -11.91 10.77
CA THR A 739 13.26 -12.19 10.38
C THR A 739 14.24 -11.20 11.01
N ASP A 740 15.29 -11.71 11.66
CA ASP A 740 16.38 -10.88 12.18
C ASP A 740 17.39 -10.51 11.09
N ILE A 741 17.25 -9.28 10.60
CA ILE A 741 18.10 -8.70 9.56
C ILE A 741 19.49 -8.30 10.08
N SER A 742 19.68 -8.18 11.40
CA SER A 742 20.97 -7.76 12.00
C SER A 742 22.13 -8.72 11.68
N THR A 743 21.84 -9.88 11.09
CA THR A 743 22.81 -10.90 10.70
C THR A 743 23.60 -10.59 9.42
N MET A 744 23.16 -9.65 8.57
CA MET A 744 23.80 -9.34 7.29
C MET A 744 24.62 -8.05 7.36
N VAL A 745 25.87 -8.17 7.81
CA VAL A 745 26.78 -7.04 7.96
C VAL A 745 27.53 -6.78 6.64
N PRO A 746 27.48 -5.57 6.06
CA PRO A 746 28.23 -5.19 4.86
C PRO A 746 29.73 -5.52 4.94
N GLY A 747 30.30 -5.95 3.81
CA GLY A 747 31.71 -6.31 3.69
C GLY A 747 32.09 -7.65 4.36
N THR A 748 31.15 -8.37 4.97
CA THR A 748 31.42 -9.70 5.51
C THR A 748 31.39 -10.79 4.44
N VAL A 749 32.06 -11.91 4.71
CA VAL A 749 32.07 -13.08 3.84
C VAL A 749 31.64 -14.34 4.58
N LYS A 750 31.06 -15.29 3.84
CA LYS A 750 30.71 -16.61 4.37
C LYS A 750 31.57 -17.68 3.73
N LEU A 751 32.40 -18.34 4.54
CA LEU A 751 33.18 -19.50 4.11
C LEU A 751 32.28 -20.64 3.60
N GLU A 752 32.81 -21.46 2.70
CA GLU A 752 32.18 -22.72 2.32
C GLU A 752 31.96 -23.65 3.52
N SER A 753 31.15 -24.71 3.35
CA SER A 753 31.00 -25.71 4.41
C SER A 753 32.33 -26.42 4.67
N SER A 754 32.59 -26.83 5.92
CA SER A 754 33.83 -27.52 6.30
C SER A 754 34.17 -28.71 5.38
N LYS A 755 33.16 -29.43 4.91
CA LYS A 755 33.30 -30.55 3.95
C LYS A 755 33.83 -30.15 2.57
N LYS A 756 33.61 -28.90 2.13
CA LYS A 756 34.02 -28.38 0.82
C LYS A 756 35.28 -27.52 0.90
N ARG A 757 35.63 -27.00 2.08
CA ARG A 757 36.82 -26.16 2.29
C ARG A 757 38.08 -26.92 1.91
N ARG A 758 38.85 -26.33 1.01
CA ARG A 758 40.20 -26.78 0.61
C ARG A 758 41.15 -25.59 0.73
N PRO A 759 41.62 -25.23 1.94
CA PRO A 759 42.57 -24.14 2.10
C PRO A 759 43.88 -24.51 1.41
N GLY A 760 44.48 -23.59 0.67
CA GLY A 760 45.75 -23.78 -0.01
C GLY A 760 46.59 -22.53 -0.01
N SER A 761 47.76 -22.55 -0.63
CA SER A 761 48.53 -21.35 -0.92
C SER A 761 47.72 -20.34 -1.75
N TRP A 762 48.20 -19.10 -1.83
CA TRP A 762 47.59 -18.06 -2.67
C TRP A 762 47.42 -18.52 -4.12
N LYS A 763 48.48 -19.12 -4.68
CA LYS A 763 48.50 -19.67 -6.04
C LYS A 763 47.49 -20.81 -6.24
N GLU A 764 47.45 -21.78 -5.33
CA GLU A 764 46.50 -22.90 -5.42
C GLU A 764 45.04 -22.43 -5.31
N SER A 765 44.79 -21.39 -4.51
CA SER A 765 43.47 -20.84 -4.27
C SER A 765 42.90 -20.11 -5.49
N LEU A 766 43.76 -19.38 -6.21
CA LEU A 766 43.46 -18.73 -7.49
C LEU A 766 43.28 -19.73 -8.64
N GLY A 767 43.98 -20.87 -8.62
CA GLY A 767 43.86 -21.92 -9.63
C GLY A 767 44.13 -21.38 -11.04
N GLN A 768 43.17 -21.56 -11.95
CA GLN A 768 43.28 -21.10 -13.35
C GLN A 768 43.38 -19.57 -13.52
N HIS A 769 43.11 -18.79 -12.48
CA HIS A 769 43.14 -17.33 -12.52
C HIS A 769 44.46 -16.72 -12.03
N TRP A 770 45.43 -17.56 -11.66
CA TRP A 770 46.75 -17.12 -11.23
C TRP A 770 47.56 -16.50 -12.40
N THR A 771 48.24 -15.39 -12.14
CA THR A 771 49.19 -14.75 -13.06
C THR A 771 50.41 -14.28 -12.27
N ALA A 772 51.55 -14.12 -12.95
CA ALA A 772 52.80 -13.66 -12.31
C ALA A 772 52.64 -12.30 -11.60
N GLU A 773 51.84 -11.40 -12.19
CA GLU A 773 51.52 -10.09 -11.62
C GLU A 773 50.75 -10.17 -10.29
N ARG A 774 49.98 -11.25 -10.07
CA ARG A 774 49.16 -11.45 -8.87
C ARG A 774 49.84 -12.26 -7.78
N ASP A 775 51.04 -12.78 -8.04
CA ASP A 775 51.74 -13.64 -7.08
C ASP A 775 52.17 -12.86 -5.83
N GLY A 776 52.27 -11.52 -5.88
CA GLY A 776 52.58 -10.69 -4.71
C GLY A 776 51.37 -10.13 -3.95
N CYS A 777 50.14 -10.32 -4.45
CA CYS A 777 48.95 -9.62 -3.91
C CYS A 777 48.36 -10.27 -2.66
N GLY A 778 48.64 -11.55 -2.41
CA GLY A 778 48.21 -12.26 -1.22
C GLY A 778 49.38 -12.55 -0.28
N ASP A 779 49.13 -12.58 1.02
CA ASP A 779 50.10 -13.04 2.00
C ASP A 779 50.47 -14.51 1.74
N GLN A 780 51.69 -14.71 1.23
CA GLN A 780 52.24 -16.02 0.89
C GLN A 780 52.55 -16.88 2.12
N SER A 781 52.60 -16.28 3.31
CA SER A 781 52.78 -17.01 4.57
C SER A 781 51.48 -17.64 5.09
N GLN A 782 50.33 -17.32 4.48
CA GLN A 782 49.02 -17.78 4.90
C GLN A 782 48.41 -18.79 3.91
N THR A 783 47.51 -19.63 4.44
CA THR A 783 46.61 -20.43 3.59
C THR A 783 45.33 -19.65 3.35
N TRP A 784 44.74 -19.82 2.18
CA TRP A 784 43.56 -19.10 1.72
C TRP A 784 42.43 -20.07 1.46
N ALA A 785 41.22 -19.71 1.88
CA ALA A 785 40.02 -20.52 1.73
C ALA A 785 38.98 -19.83 0.85
N ARG A 786 38.25 -20.62 0.07
CA ARG A 786 37.14 -20.12 -0.74
C ARG A 786 35.92 -19.80 0.11
N CYS A 787 35.26 -18.71 -0.26
CA CYS A 787 33.99 -18.30 0.32
C CYS A 787 32.83 -18.63 -0.61
N ARG A 788 31.68 -18.92 0.00
CA ARG A 788 30.41 -19.18 -0.68
C ARG A 788 29.79 -17.90 -1.23
N TYR A 789 29.85 -16.81 -0.45
CA TYR A 789 29.32 -15.49 -0.80
C TYR A 789 29.98 -14.39 0.04
N LEU A 790 29.81 -13.15 -0.38
CA LEU A 790 30.04 -11.92 0.37
C LEU A 790 28.75 -11.11 0.52
N VAL A 791 28.74 -10.17 1.46
CA VAL A 791 27.66 -9.19 1.63
C VAL A 791 28.15 -7.83 1.13
N SER A 792 27.49 -7.26 0.11
CA SER A 792 27.86 -5.95 -0.47
C SER A 792 27.57 -4.79 0.48
N MET A 793 27.96 -3.56 0.09
CA MET A 793 27.63 -2.35 0.83
C MET A 793 26.12 -2.03 0.85
N SER A 794 25.39 -2.43 -0.18
CA SER A 794 23.91 -2.43 -0.24
C SER A 794 23.25 -3.61 0.51
N GLN A 795 24.02 -4.47 1.18
CA GLN A 795 23.55 -5.68 1.89
C GLN A 795 23.08 -6.82 0.99
N ASP A 796 23.51 -6.85 -0.28
CA ASP A 796 23.20 -7.95 -1.20
C ASP A 796 24.12 -9.14 -0.96
N VAL A 797 23.59 -10.35 -1.14
CA VAL A 797 24.40 -11.57 -1.13
C VAL A 797 25.00 -11.79 -2.51
N CYS A 798 26.30 -11.49 -2.66
CA CYS A 798 27.02 -11.69 -3.91
C CYS A 798 27.81 -13.01 -3.87
N LYS A 799 27.54 -13.90 -4.83
CA LYS A 799 28.18 -15.21 -5.00
C LYS A 799 29.21 -15.16 -6.12
N VAL A 800 29.98 -16.22 -6.28
CA VAL A 800 30.76 -16.41 -7.51
C VAL A 800 29.81 -16.45 -8.71
N GLY A 801 30.13 -15.68 -9.75
CA GLY A 801 29.31 -15.46 -10.94
C GLY A 801 28.39 -14.24 -10.86
N SER A 802 28.24 -13.61 -9.69
CA SER A 802 27.41 -12.41 -9.52
C SER A 802 27.98 -11.19 -10.24
N TRP A 803 27.09 -10.39 -10.81
CA TRP A 803 27.41 -9.10 -11.44
C TRP A 803 27.34 -7.97 -10.41
N VAL A 804 28.42 -7.22 -10.25
CA VAL A 804 28.57 -6.22 -9.19
C VAL A 804 29.19 -4.94 -9.72
N PHE A 805 28.78 -3.81 -9.14
CA PHE A 805 29.57 -2.59 -9.21
C PHE A 805 30.54 -2.53 -8.04
N SER A 806 31.77 -2.09 -8.29
CA SER A 806 32.84 -2.02 -7.28
C SER A 806 33.67 -0.75 -7.42
N LYS A 807 34.27 -0.28 -6.33
CA LYS A 807 35.25 0.82 -6.39
C LYS A 807 36.60 0.31 -6.92
N ARG A 808 37.24 1.09 -7.80
CA ARG A 808 38.67 0.91 -8.15
C ARG A 808 39.57 1.47 -7.03
N GLU A 809 40.85 1.10 -7.01
CA GLU A 809 41.83 1.50 -5.98
C GLU A 809 41.92 3.02 -5.73
N ASN A 810 41.60 3.83 -6.75
CA ASN A 810 41.59 5.29 -6.68
C ASN A 810 40.43 5.87 -5.84
N GLY A 811 39.49 5.03 -5.39
CA GLY A 811 38.40 5.36 -4.46
C GLY A 811 37.20 6.11 -5.05
N THR A 812 37.38 6.83 -6.16
CA THR A 812 36.32 7.61 -6.84
C THR A 812 35.69 6.89 -8.03
N ASP A 813 36.46 6.06 -8.74
CA ASP A 813 35.99 5.39 -9.95
C ASP A 813 35.25 4.09 -9.64
N VAL A 814 34.11 3.88 -10.28
CA VAL A 814 33.29 2.67 -10.14
C VAL A 814 33.41 1.82 -11.40
N ALA A 815 33.63 0.51 -11.24
CA ALA A 815 33.73 -0.46 -12.32
C ALA A 815 32.61 -1.50 -12.23
N ALA A 816 32.03 -1.85 -13.39
CA ALA A 816 31.16 -3.00 -13.54
C ALA A 816 32.00 -4.27 -13.70
N GLY A 817 31.67 -5.33 -12.97
CA GLY A 817 32.39 -6.59 -13.07
C GLY A 817 31.57 -7.80 -12.68
N ARG A 818 32.17 -8.98 -12.88
CA ARG A 818 31.62 -10.27 -12.50
C ARG A 818 32.57 -10.98 -11.53
N ILE A 819 32.04 -11.46 -10.41
CA ILE A 819 32.84 -12.15 -9.40
C ILE A 819 33.34 -13.48 -9.96
N LEU A 820 34.66 -13.65 -10.05
CA LEU A 820 35.30 -14.92 -10.41
C LEU A 820 35.62 -15.77 -9.17
N LEU A 821 36.14 -15.14 -8.11
CA LEU A 821 36.53 -15.82 -6.87
C LEU A 821 36.34 -14.91 -5.65
N ILE A 822 36.06 -15.54 -4.49
CA ILE A 822 36.02 -14.87 -3.18
C ILE A 822 36.93 -15.67 -2.25
N LEU A 823 38.00 -15.04 -1.79
CA LEU A 823 39.05 -15.67 -0.97
C LEU A 823 39.14 -15.00 0.40
N LEU A 824 39.37 -15.81 1.42
CA LEU A 824 39.61 -15.35 2.78
C LEU A 824 40.87 -16.01 3.35
N PRO A 825 41.78 -15.25 3.97
CA PRO A 825 42.93 -15.83 4.65
C PRO A 825 42.49 -16.64 5.87
N ASN A 826 43.09 -17.82 6.03
CA ASN A 826 42.84 -18.75 7.11
C ASN A 826 43.64 -18.32 8.36
N THR A 827 43.15 -17.30 9.06
CA THR A 827 43.77 -16.78 10.30
C THR A 827 43.07 -17.28 11.56
N THR A 828 43.79 -17.36 12.67
CA THR A 828 43.37 -17.98 13.95
C THR A 828 42.45 -17.14 14.83
N THR A 829 42.07 -15.93 14.43
CA THR A 829 41.26 -15.01 15.26
C THR A 829 39.99 -14.55 14.53
N ILE A 830 38.84 -14.91 15.09
CA ILE A 830 37.48 -14.76 14.53
C ILE A 830 37.07 -13.30 14.28
N ILE A 831 37.77 -12.33 14.88
CA ILE A 831 37.31 -10.94 15.03
C ILE A 831 37.72 -10.03 13.85
N SER A 832 38.61 -10.46 12.92
CA SER A 832 39.03 -9.64 11.73
C SER A 832 38.66 -10.22 10.35
N LEU A 833 37.76 -11.21 10.30
CA LEU A 833 37.50 -12.05 9.11
C LEU A 833 36.63 -11.42 8.00
N SER A 834 36.25 -10.14 8.10
CA SER A 834 35.52 -9.42 7.02
C SER A 834 36.39 -8.42 6.26
N THR A 835 37.38 -7.81 6.91
CA THR A 835 38.25 -6.79 6.32
C THR A 835 39.42 -7.34 5.51
N ALA A 836 39.72 -8.64 5.63
CA ALA A 836 40.86 -9.30 4.97
C ALA A 836 40.49 -10.13 3.73
N ALA A 837 39.21 -10.18 3.34
CA ALA A 837 38.79 -10.96 2.18
C ALA A 837 39.18 -10.27 0.87
N THR A 838 39.67 -11.06 -0.09
CA THR A 838 40.08 -10.61 -1.43
C THR A 838 39.17 -11.20 -2.49
N ILE A 839 38.64 -10.34 -3.35
CA ILE A 839 37.66 -10.68 -4.39
C ILE A 839 38.32 -10.48 -5.74
N LEU A 840 38.29 -11.50 -6.59
CA LEU A 840 38.73 -11.39 -7.98
C LEU A 840 37.53 -11.11 -8.87
N LEU A 841 37.57 -10.00 -9.59
CA LEU A 841 36.55 -9.57 -10.54
C LEU A 841 37.07 -9.68 -11.98
N GLU A 842 36.21 -10.13 -12.88
CA GLU A 842 36.33 -9.88 -14.32
C GLU A 842 35.68 -8.53 -14.62
N ILE A 843 36.41 -7.61 -15.24
CA ILE A 843 35.92 -6.25 -15.47
C ILE A 843 35.27 -6.13 -16.86
N PHE A 844 34.18 -5.37 -16.93
CA PHE A 844 33.48 -5.06 -18.16
C PHE A 844 33.43 -3.56 -18.39
N ASN A 845 33.61 -3.17 -19.66
CA ASN A 845 33.46 -1.78 -20.08
C ASN A 845 31.98 -1.47 -20.28
N VAL A 846 31.48 -0.42 -19.63
CA VAL A 846 30.17 0.17 -19.95
C VAL A 846 30.34 1.03 -21.19
N GLU A 847 29.74 0.64 -22.32
CA GLU A 847 29.80 1.46 -23.54
C GLU A 847 29.14 2.82 -23.33
N GLY A 848 29.70 3.88 -23.92
CA GLY A 848 29.16 5.25 -23.85
C GLY A 848 27.87 5.47 -24.66
N ARG A 849 27.20 4.41 -25.10
CA ARG A 849 25.95 4.44 -25.86
C ARG A 849 25.00 3.34 -25.39
N LYS A 850 23.71 3.55 -25.62
CA LYS A 850 22.66 2.56 -25.37
C LYS A 850 22.47 1.65 -26.59
N ASN A 851 21.94 0.45 -26.37
CA ASN A 851 21.48 -0.43 -27.44
C ASN A 851 20.27 0.18 -28.17
N GLU A 852 20.27 0.17 -29.51
CA GLU A 852 19.21 0.77 -30.32
C GLU A 852 17.84 0.11 -30.15
N ARG A 853 17.80 -1.21 -29.91
CA ARG A 853 16.53 -1.94 -29.75
C ARG A 853 15.99 -1.78 -28.33
N LEU A 854 16.81 -2.04 -27.32
CA LEU A 854 16.39 -2.14 -25.91
C LEU A 854 16.53 -0.84 -25.12
N ASN A 855 17.23 0.18 -25.64
CA ASN A 855 17.53 1.42 -24.91
C ASN A 855 18.31 1.19 -23.59
N MET A 856 19.11 0.12 -23.51
CA MET A 856 19.88 -0.26 -22.31
C MET A 856 21.39 -0.09 -22.50
N PRO A 857 22.16 0.25 -21.45
CA PRO A 857 23.61 0.26 -21.47
C PRO A 857 24.19 -1.11 -21.83
N ILE A 858 25.29 -1.12 -22.59
CA ILE A 858 25.95 -2.34 -23.05
C ILE A 858 27.23 -2.56 -22.24
N LEU A 859 27.43 -3.78 -21.79
CA LEU A 859 28.69 -4.27 -21.23
C LEU A 859 29.45 -5.04 -22.30
N SER A 860 30.74 -4.72 -22.45
CA SER A 860 31.68 -5.46 -23.29
C SER A 860 32.86 -5.98 -22.46
N ALA A 861 33.31 -7.19 -22.75
CA ALA A 861 34.46 -7.78 -22.07
C ALA A 861 35.69 -6.88 -22.24
N SER A 862 36.32 -6.48 -21.13
CA SER A 862 37.53 -5.66 -21.17
C SER A 862 38.82 -6.49 -21.32
N GLY A 863 38.76 -7.78 -20.94
CA GLY A 863 39.95 -8.62 -20.76
C GLY A 863 40.74 -8.33 -19.48
N GLU A 864 40.36 -7.28 -18.73
CA GLU A 864 40.94 -6.90 -17.44
C GLU A 864 40.29 -7.72 -16.31
N THR A 865 41.10 -8.09 -15.31
CA THR A 865 40.59 -8.60 -14.04
C THR A 865 41.23 -7.83 -12.88
N LEU A 866 40.43 -7.53 -11.86
CA LEU A 866 40.81 -6.68 -10.74
C LEU A 866 40.68 -7.44 -9.42
N LEU A 867 41.63 -7.23 -8.49
CA LEU A 867 41.51 -7.68 -7.10
C LEU A 867 40.99 -6.51 -6.26
N VAL A 868 39.93 -6.74 -5.50
CA VAL A 868 39.34 -5.71 -4.61
C VAL A 868 39.05 -6.29 -3.24
N ALA A 869 38.90 -5.42 -2.23
CA ALA A 869 38.45 -5.84 -0.91
C ALA A 869 36.92 -6.01 -0.87
N ALA A 870 36.41 -6.79 0.09
CA ALA A 870 34.97 -7.01 0.24
C ALA A 870 34.16 -5.71 0.43
N LYS A 871 34.75 -4.73 1.14
CA LYS A 871 34.16 -3.40 1.39
C LYS A 871 34.01 -2.54 0.13
N ASP A 872 34.73 -2.87 -0.94
CA ASP A 872 34.72 -2.11 -2.19
C ASP A 872 33.63 -2.62 -3.16
N ILE A 873 32.98 -3.75 -2.84
CA ILE A 873 31.81 -4.25 -3.57
C ILE A 873 30.57 -3.45 -3.15
N LEU A 874 30.09 -2.61 -4.05
CA LEU A 874 29.02 -1.65 -3.76
C LEU A 874 27.66 -2.35 -3.71
N PHE A 875 27.24 -2.93 -4.83
CA PHE A 875 25.93 -3.57 -4.95
C PHE A 875 25.85 -4.55 -6.12
N LEU A 876 24.86 -5.42 -6.06
CA LEU A 876 24.53 -6.42 -7.09
C LEU A 876 23.65 -5.80 -8.18
N PHE A 877 23.84 -6.18 -9.44
CA PHE A 877 22.94 -5.79 -10.54
C PHE A 877 22.64 -6.97 -11.46
N ASN A 878 21.58 -6.87 -12.27
CA ASN A 878 21.24 -7.89 -13.25
C ASN A 878 21.82 -7.54 -14.63
N ALA A 879 22.48 -8.52 -15.24
CA ALA A 879 22.94 -8.44 -16.63
C ALA A 879 22.36 -9.60 -17.45
N GLN A 880 21.89 -9.29 -18.66
CA GLN A 880 21.39 -10.29 -19.63
C GLN A 880 22.33 -10.39 -20.82
N HIS A 881 22.57 -11.61 -21.30
CA HIS A 881 23.41 -11.84 -22.49
C HIS A 881 22.76 -11.28 -23.76
N ASP A 882 23.54 -10.65 -24.63
CA ASP A 882 23.06 -10.21 -25.95
C ASP A 882 22.97 -11.41 -26.92
N CYS A 883 21.94 -12.23 -26.71
CA CYS A 883 21.73 -13.46 -27.48
C CYS A 883 21.59 -13.22 -28.99
N LYS A 884 21.09 -12.03 -29.37
CA LYS A 884 20.94 -11.65 -30.79
C LYS A 884 22.30 -11.39 -31.41
N HIS A 885 23.19 -10.68 -30.72
CA HIS A 885 24.57 -10.46 -31.17
C HIS A 885 25.38 -11.76 -31.19
N GLY A 886 25.32 -12.53 -30.10
CA GLY A 886 26.02 -13.82 -29.97
C GLY A 886 25.40 -14.96 -30.77
N LYS A 887 24.32 -14.72 -31.54
CA LYS A 887 23.59 -15.70 -32.36
C LYS A 887 23.29 -17.01 -31.62
N CYS A 888 22.89 -16.89 -30.35
CA CYS A 888 22.64 -18.01 -29.47
C CYS A 888 21.49 -18.88 -30.01
N ARG A 889 21.55 -20.18 -29.74
CA ARG A 889 20.60 -21.16 -30.29
C ARG A 889 19.93 -21.95 -29.18
N ILE A 890 18.71 -22.38 -29.47
CA ILE A 890 18.02 -23.35 -28.62
C ILE A 890 18.58 -24.72 -28.96
N VAL A 891 19.09 -25.41 -27.94
CA VAL A 891 19.55 -26.80 -28.01
C VAL A 891 18.68 -27.65 -27.11
N GLU A 892 18.50 -28.92 -27.46
CA GLU A 892 17.82 -29.86 -26.59
C GLU A 892 18.83 -30.51 -25.62
N LYS A 893 18.51 -30.50 -24.33
CA LYS A 893 19.28 -31.22 -23.31
C LYS A 893 18.34 -32.16 -22.53
N PRO A 894 18.86 -33.27 -21.98
CA PRO A 894 18.14 -34.09 -21.03
C PRO A 894 17.57 -33.26 -19.88
N ALA A 895 16.27 -33.37 -19.63
CA ALA A 895 15.62 -32.69 -18.53
C ALA A 895 16.03 -33.34 -17.20
N LEU A 896 16.22 -32.51 -16.17
CA LEU A 896 16.43 -32.99 -14.81
C LEU A 896 15.07 -33.07 -14.11
N GLN A 897 14.67 -34.25 -13.64
CA GLN A 897 13.45 -34.44 -12.83
C GLN A 897 13.85 -35.16 -11.54
N GLU A 898 13.38 -34.67 -10.39
CA GLU A 898 13.71 -35.25 -9.07
C GLU A 898 15.21 -35.39 -8.79
N ARG A 899 16.03 -34.53 -9.41
CA ARG A 899 17.52 -34.57 -9.40
C ARG A 899 18.15 -35.70 -10.21
N GLU A 900 17.37 -36.40 -11.01
CA GLU A 900 17.85 -37.40 -11.96
C GLU A 900 17.78 -36.87 -13.40
N THR A 901 18.79 -37.21 -14.18
CA THR A 901 18.81 -36.92 -15.62
C THR A 901 17.86 -37.87 -16.32
N THR A 902 16.86 -37.33 -17.02
CA THR A 902 15.85 -38.15 -17.72
C THR A 902 16.16 -38.29 -19.20
N THR A 903 15.48 -39.23 -19.87
CA THR A 903 15.50 -39.35 -21.34
C THR A 903 14.63 -38.31 -22.03
N ARG A 904 13.83 -37.53 -21.28
CA ARG A 904 12.98 -36.47 -21.82
C ARG A 904 13.86 -35.29 -22.20
N MET A 905 13.77 -34.85 -23.45
CA MET A 905 14.52 -33.71 -23.93
C MET A 905 13.76 -32.41 -23.63
N GLN A 906 14.51 -31.37 -23.27
CA GLN A 906 14.00 -30.03 -23.02
C GLN A 906 14.88 -29.00 -23.73
N GLY A 907 14.23 -28.08 -24.44
CA GLY A 907 14.89 -26.93 -25.04
C GLY A 907 15.53 -26.01 -23.98
N THR A 908 16.75 -25.58 -24.24
CA THR A 908 17.49 -24.60 -23.43
C THR A 908 18.33 -23.70 -24.33
N ILE A 909 18.61 -22.48 -23.89
CA ILE A 909 19.50 -21.58 -24.61
C ILE A 909 20.95 -21.99 -24.37
N GLU A 910 21.70 -22.17 -25.46
CA GLU A 910 23.15 -22.28 -25.44
C GLU A 910 23.76 -20.95 -25.91
N HIS A 911 24.46 -20.27 -25.00
CA HIS A 911 25.24 -19.08 -25.34
C HIS A 911 26.53 -19.48 -26.06
N LEU A 912 26.78 -18.87 -27.23
CA LEU A 912 27.96 -19.19 -28.06
C LEU A 912 29.20 -18.35 -27.70
N ASP A 913 29.00 -17.25 -26.97
CA ASP A 913 30.07 -16.40 -26.44
C ASP A 913 29.69 -15.86 -25.04
N ASN A 914 30.63 -15.15 -24.41
CA ASN A 914 30.44 -14.45 -23.15
C ASN A 914 30.99 -13.01 -23.22
N THR A 915 30.88 -12.35 -24.37
CA THR A 915 31.61 -11.10 -24.65
C THR A 915 30.75 -9.86 -24.47
N ARG A 916 29.42 -9.97 -24.58
CA ARG A 916 28.51 -8.82 -24.60
C ARG A 916 27.23 -9.07 -23.80
N TYR A 917 26.89 -8.11 -22.94
CA TYR A 917 25.72 -8.15 -22.07
C TYR A 917 25.01 -6.78 -22.04
N PHE A 918 23.76 -6.76 -21.58
CA PHE A 918 23.03 -5.54 -21.25
C PHE A 918 22.94 -5.39 -19.75
N ILE A 919 23.15 -4.17 -19.24
CA ILE A 919 22.72 -3.83 -17.88
C ILE A 919 21.19 -3.74 -17.91
N ASN A 920 20.50 -4.61 -17.15
CA ASN A 920 19.05 -4.66 -17.17
C ASN A 920 18.46 -3.43 -16.45
N MET A 921 18.12 -2.40 -17.21
CA MET A 921 17.52 -1.17 -16.67
C MET A 921 16.06 -1.32 -16.23
N HIS A 922 15.44 -2.48 -16.51
CA HIS A 922 14.09 -2.81 -16.05
C HIS A 922 14.08 -3.57 -14.72
N ALA A 923 15.25 -3.98 -14.21
CA ALA A 923 15.36 -4.63 -12.91
C ALA A 923 14.82 -3.72 -11.80
N LEU A 924 14.02 -4.28 -10.89
CA LEU A 924 13.48 -3.54 -9.74
C LEU A 924 14.55 -3.38 -8.65
N HIS A 925 15.36 -4.43 -8.46
CA HIS A 925 16.41 -4.46 -7.46
C HIS A 925 17.55 -3.50 -7.83
N ASN A 926 17.98 -2.67 -6.88
CA ASN A 926 19.05 -1.67 -7.03
C ASN A 926 18.90 -0.70 -8.21
N ALA A 927 17.68 -0.50 -8.73
CA ALA A 927 17.40 0.38 -9.86
C ALA A 927 17.90 1.83 -9.63
N HIS A 928 17.80 2.30 -8.39
CA HIS A 928 18.28 3.59 -7.91
C HIS A 928 19.81 3.68 -7.91
N LEU A 929 20.51 2.66 -7.39
CA LEU A 929 21.97 2.62 -7.35
C LEU A 929 22.60 2.50 -8.74
N ILE A 930 22.00 1.71 -9.64
CA ILE A 930 22.45 1.62 -11.04
C ILE A 930 22.41 3.01 -11.70
N ARG A 931 21.33 3.78 -11.45
CA ARG A 931 21.18 5.13 -12.02
C ARG A 931 22.10 6.16 -11.41
N GLU A 932 22.55 5.95 -10.18
CA GLU A 932 23.51 6.81 -9.49
C GLU A 932 24.95 6.59 -10.00
N VAL A 933 25.35 5.34 -10.26
CA VAL A 933 26.72 5.05 -10.72
C VAL A 933 26.92 5.26 -12.23
N LEU A 934 25.85 5.09 -13.03
CA LEU A 934 25.94 5.25 -14.46
C LEU A 934 25.91 6.73 -14.86
N PRO A 935 26.69 7.14 -15.89
CA PRO A 935 26.59 8.48 -16.45
C PRO A 935 25.15 8.84 -16.83
N ARG A 936 24.76 10.09 -16.55
CA ARG A 936 23.39 10.56 -16.76
C ARG A 936 22.90 10.40 -18.21
N ASP A 937 23.78 10.49 -19.20
CA ASP A 937 23.42 10.25 -20.61
C ASP A 937 22.93 8.82 -20.90
N LEU A 938 23.35 7.85 -20.07
CA LEU A 938 22.91 6.45 -20.15
C LEU A 938 21.64 6.17 -19.34
N THR A 939 21.19 7.10 -18.49
CA THR A 939 20.05 6.89 -17.59
C THR A 939 18.90 7.87 -17.82
N LYS A 940 19.14 9.02 -18.45
CA LYS A 940 18.12 10.02 -18.73
C LYS A 940 17.04 9.48 -19.67
N HIS A 941 15.81 9.76 -19.31
CA HIS A 941 14.63 9.51 -20.13
C HIS A 941 14.34 10.72 -21.02
N GLN A 942 13.78 10.47 -22.20
CA GLN A 942 13.39 11.52 -23.14
C GLN A 942 11.95 11.29 -23.56
N LEU A 943 11.21 12.40 -23.73
CA LEU A 943 9.85 12.33 -24.24
C LEU A 943 9.85 11.72 -25.64
N ARG A 944 8.97 10.75 -25.86
CA ARG A 944 8.79 10.09 -27.15
C ARG A 944 8.28 11.07 -28.20
N PHE A 945 7.36 11.96 -27.80
CA PHE A 945 6.80 13.01 -28.64
C PHE A 945 7.09 14.38 -27.99
N PRO A 946 7.96 15.21 -28.58
CA PRO A 946 8.25 16.53 -28.05
C PRO A 946 7.00 17.44 -27.96
N ASN A 947 6.11 17.35 -28.94
CA ASN A 947 4.80 18.00 -28.91
C ASN A 947 3.70 16.96 -28.68
N ARG A 948 3.53 16.55 -27.41
CA ARG A 948 2.51 15.58 -27.00
C ARG A 948 1.10 16.05 -27.38
N ARG A 949 0.79 17.34 -27.19
CA ARG A 949 -0.55 17.88 -27.49
C ARG A 949 -0.94 17.67 -28.95
N ALA A 950 -0.06 18.02 -29.88
CA ALA A 950 -0.31 17.80 -31.31
C ALA A 950 -0.57 16.32 -31.63
N LYS A 951 0.18 15.41 -30.98
CA LYS A 951 -0.05 13.97 -31.16
C LYS A 951 -1.40 13.53 -30.58
N HIS A 952 -1.80 14.05 -29.43
CA HIS A 952 -3.08 13.72 -28.82
C HIS A 952 -4.24 14.23 -29.70
N ASP A 953 -4.13 15.43 -30.27
CA ASP A 953 -5.13 16.00 -31.18
C ASP A 953 -5.27 15.17 -32.46
N GLU A 954 -4.16 14.65 -33.02
CA GLU A 954 -4.16 13.72 -34.15
C GLU A 954 -4.93 12.43 -33.83
N LEU A 955 -4.65 11.81 -32.68
CA LEU A 955 -5.31 10.57 -32.24
C LEU A 955 -6.79 10.80 -31.92
N ALA A 956 -7.12 11.92 -31.28
CA ALA A 956 -8.49 12.33 -30.98
C ALA A 956 -9.31 12.56 -32.27
N ALA A 957 -8.70 13.13 -33.32
CA ALA A 957 -9.36 13.25 -34.62
C ALA A 957 -9.75 11.89 -35.21
N GLY A 958 -8.87 10.88 -35.11
CA GLY A 958 -9.18 9.50 -35.51
C GLY A 958 -10.30 8.88 -34.68
N LEU A 959 -10.33 9.14 -33.37
CA LEU A 959 -11.40 8.69 -32.47
C LEU A 959 -12.75 9.32 -32.80
N ARG A 960 -12.82 10.60 -33.17
CA ARG A 960 -14.09 11.23 -33.57
C ARG A 960 -14.70 10.61 -34.82
N VAL A 961 -13.89 10.01 -35.68
CA VAL A 961 -14.35 9.28 -36.87
C VAL A 961 -14.79 7.86 -36.51
N THR A 962 -13.97 7.12 -35.76
CA THR A 962 -14.17 5.69 -35.46
C THR A 962 -15.11 5.43 -34.27
N GLY A 963 -15.09 6.31 -33.28
CA GLY A 963 -15.83 6.24 -32.02
C GLY A 963 -17.35 6.15 -32.18
N PRO A 964 -18.01 7.00 -32.99
CA PRO A 964 -19.46 6.91 -33.22
C PRO A 964 -19.91 5.54 -33.75
N ALA A 965 -19.15 4.97 -34.72
CA ALA A 965 -19.45 3.66 -35.28
C ALA A 965 -19.27 2.54 -34.23
N ALA A 966 -18.18 2.60 -33.46
CA ALA A 966 -17.93 1.66 -32.37
C ALA A 966 -19.02 1.75 -31.27
N ARG A 967 -19.48 2.96 -30.92
CA ARG A 967 -20.58 3.15 -29.95
C ARG A 967 -21.89 2.60 -30.47
N LYS A 968 -22.21 2.80 -31.74
CA LYS A 968 -23.42 2.24 -32.36
C LYS A 968 -23.38 0.72 -32.32
N ALA A 969 -22.27 0.10 -32.72
CA ALA A 969 -22.08 -1.34 -32.65
C ALA A 969 -22.20 -1.88 -31.21
N ALA A 970 -21.59 -1.20 -30.23
CA ALA A 970 -21.68 -1.58 -28.82
C ALA A 970 -23.10 -1.44 -28.26
N ALA A 971 -23.83 -0.38 -28.61
CA ALA A 971 -25.23 -0.18 -28.21
C ALA A 971 -26.15 -1.25 -28.82
N GLU A 972 -25.93 -1.61 -30.08
CA GLU A 972 -26.65 -2.70 -30.75
C GLU A 972 -26.36 -4.05 -30.07
N GLN A 973 -25.08 -4.33 -29.76
CA GLN A 973 -24.69 -5.54 -29.04
C GLN A 973 -25.27 -5.58 -27.62
N SER A 974 -25.23 -4.47 -26.87
CA SER A 974 -25.84 -4.36 -25.55
C SER A 974 -27.35 -4.55 -25.61
N THR A 975 -28.02 -4.02 -26.63
CA THR A 975 -29.47 -4.20 -26.83
C THR A 975 -29.78 -5.67 -27.13
N ARG A 976 -28.99 -6.32 -27.99
CA ARG A 976 -29.10 -7.77 -28.25
C ARG A 976 -28.90 -8.60 -26.98
N THR A 977 -27.89 -8.29 -26.17
CA THR A 977 -27.63 -8.97 -24.90
C THR A 977 -28.77 -8.75 -23.89
N ARG A 978 -29.25 -7.51 -23.72
CA ARG A 978 -30.36 -7.18 -22.82
C ARG A 978 -31.65 -7.88 -23.25
N ASN A 979 -31.94 -7.92 -24.55
CA ASN A 979 -33.09 -8.65 -25.08
C ASN A 979 -32.97 -10.16 -24.84
N ARG A 980 -31.75 -10.73 -25.01
CA ARG A 980 -31.47 -12.13 -24.70
C ARG A 980 -31.64 -12.46 -23.21
N ASN A 981 -31.15 -11.59 -22.31
CA ASN A 981 -31.30 -11.78 -20.87
C ASN A 981 -32.77 -11.62 -20.43
N LYS A 982 -33.50 -10.66 -21.01
CA LYS A 982 -34.94 -10.50 -20.79
C LYS A 982 -35.73 -11.74 -21.26
N GLN A 983 -35.37 -12.31 -22.40
CA GLN A 983 -35.95 -13.58 -22.87
C GLN A 983 -35.61 -14.76 -21.94
N LYS A 984 -34.37 -14.87 -21.47
CA LYS A 984 -33.97 -15.90 -20.49
C LYS A 984 -34.74 -15.77 -19.17
N ASN A 985 -34.90 -14.56 -18.64
CA ASN A 985 -35.65 -14.31 -17.40
C ASN A 985 -37.15 -14.60 -17.58
N LEU A 986 -37.74 -14.24 -18.72
CA LEU A 986 -39.13 -14.60 -19.05
C LEU A 986 -39.30 -16.12 -19.20
N GLN A 987 -38.32 -16.83 -19.77
CA GLN A 987 -38.33 -18.29 -19.87
C GLN A 987 -38.13 -18.98 -18.51
N ALA A 988 -37.29 -18.42 -17.63
CA ALA A 988 -37.11 -18.91 -16.27
C ALA A 988 -38.38 -18.70 -15.42
N GLN A 989 -39.03 -17.55 -15.53
CA GLN A 989 -40.33 -17.28 -14.90
C GLN A 989 -41.45 -18.17 -15.43
N ALA A 990 -41.47 -18.46 -16.74
CA ALA A 990 -42.42 -19.39 -17.34
C ALA A 990 -42.20 -20.85 -16.86
N ARG A 991 -40.95 -21.29 -16.70
CA ARG A 991 -40.62 -22.61 -16.12
C ARG A 991 -41.00 -22.73 -14.65
N ALA A 992 -40.79 -21.68 -13.86
CA ALA A 992 -41.23 -21.63 -12.46
C ALA A 992 -42.76 -21.63 -12.31
N GLY A 993 -43.49 -21.03 -13.26
CA GLY A 993 -44.96 -21.06 -13.28
C GLY A 993 -45.58 -22.39 -13.74
N LEU A 994 -44.87 -23.19 -14.54
CA LEU A 994 -45.31 -24.52 -15.00
C LEU A 994 -45.11 -25.62 -13.94
N ALA A 995 -44.19 -25.41 -12.98
CA ALA A 995 -43.92 -26.36 -11.89
C ALA A 995 -45.00 -26.38 -10.78
N VAL A 996 -46.01 -25.49 -10.84
CA VAL A 996 -47.07 -25.38 -9.82
C VAL A 996 -48.33 -26.18 -10.17
N ILE A 997 -48.40 -26.83 -11.35
CA ILE A 997 -49.64 -27.50 -11.83
C ILE A 997 -49.57 -29.04 -11.81
N THR A 998 -48.44 -29.64 -11.43
CA THR A 998 -48.34 -31.12 -11.38
C THR A 998 -47.64 -31.58 -10.11
N GLU A 999 -48.42 -31.98 -9.10
CA GLU A 999 -48.42 -33.32 -8.46
C GLU A 999 -49.02 -33.29 -7.05
N GLU A 1000 -50.14 -34.01 -6.88
CA GLU A 1000 -50.61 -34.63 -5.64
C GLU A 1000 -49.92 -35.99 -5.51
N ASP A 1001 -49.02 -36.19 -4.54
CA ASP A 1001 -48.96 -37.29 -3.54
C ASP A 1001 -47.54 -37.36 -2.89
N PRO A 1002 -47.40 -37.82 -1.63
CA PRO A 1002 -46.18 -37.66 -0.84
C PRO A 1002 -45.34 -38.93 -0.73
N GLU A 1003 -44.02 -38.83 -0.88
CA GLU A 1003 -43.03 -39.53 -0.02
C GLU A 1003 -41.57 -39.09 -0.32
N GLU A 1004 -40.85 -38.80 0.77
CA GLU A 1004 -39.39 -38.70 0.99
C GLU A 1004 -38.50 -37.60 0.34
N LEU A 1005 -37.94 -36.77 1.26
CA LEU A 1005 -36.57 -36.21 1.33
C LEU A 1005 -36.05 -35.30 0.20
N ASN A 1006 -35.95 -33.99 0.44
CA ASN A 1006 -34.70 -33.29 0.85
C ASN A 1006 -34.90 -31.76 0.86
N GLU A 1007 -34.26 -31.08 1.81
CA GLU A 1007 -34.27 -29.63 2.00
C GLU A 1007 -33.33 -28.91 1.01
N GLU A 1008 -33.83 -27.90 0.30
CA GLU A 1008 -33.06 -26.70 -0.14
C GLU A 1008 -34.00 -25.68 -0.83
N SER A 1009 -34.26 -24.54 -0.19
CA SER A 1009 -34.79 -23.33 -0.85
C SER A 1009 -34.90 -22.17 0.15
N MET A 1010 -33.91 -21.27 0.17
CA MET A 1010 -34.10 -19.88 0.59
C MET A 1010 -33.06 -18.92 -0.04
N LEU A 1011 -33.59 -17.76 -0.47
CA LEU A 1011 -32.96 -16.43 -0.59
C LEU A 1011 -32.08 -16.15 -1.82
N THR A 1012 -32.73 -15.76 -2.92
CA THR A 1012 -32.15 -14.99 -4.02
C THR A 1012 -32.35 -13.48 -3.79
N GLY A 1013 -31.29 -12.80 -3.36
CA GLY A 1013 -31.21 -11.34 -3.25
C GLY A 1013 -30.50 -10.72 -4.45
N VAL A 1014 -31.22 -9.81 -5.10
CA VAL A 1014 -30.91 -8.90 -6.22
C VAL A 1014 -29.42 -8.50 -6.38
N GLN A 1015 -28.82 -8.86 -7.52
CA GLN A 1015 -27.58 -8.28 -8.05
C GLN A 1015 -27.90 -7.17 -9.09
N ASP A 1016 -27.17 -6.06 -9.00
CA ASP A 1016 -27.22 -4.88 -9.86
C ASP A 1016 -26.39 -5.14 -11.16
N ASP A 1017 -27.08 -5.24 -12.30
CA ASP A 1017 -26.52 -5.54 -13.63
C ASP A 1017 -25.75 -4.33 -14.22
N GLY A 1018 -24.46 -4.26 -13.94
CA GLY A 1018 -23.49 -3.40 -14.64
C GLY A 1018 -22.78 -4.13 -15.79
N LEU A 1019 -23.34 -4.07 -17.00
CA LEU A 1019 -22.81 -4.68 -18.24
C LEU A 1019 -21.31 -4.36 -18.51
N SER A 1020 -20.42 -5.30 -18.21
CA SER A 1020 -19.09 -5.42 -18.82
C SER A 1020 -19.22 -6.19 -20.14
N GLY A 1021 -19.05 -5.49 -21.26
CA GLY A 1021 -18.84 -6.11 -22.56
C GLY A 1021 -17.41 -6.63 -22.68
N GLY A 1022 -17.20 -7.88 -22.28
CA GLY A 1022 -15.95 -8.61 -22.48
C GLY A 1022 -16.00 -9.88 -21.64
N ARG A 1023 -16.11 -11.04 -22.29
CA ARG A 1023 -16.22 -12.37 -21.66
C ARG A 1023 -15.19 -12.54 -20.54
N GLU A 1024 -15.63 -12.42 -19.31
CA GLU A 1024 -15.12 -13.18 -18.18
C GLU A 1024 -15.92 -14.48 -18.18
N ASP A 1025 -15.35 -15.51 -18.80
CA ASP A 1025 -15.81 -16.87 -18.60
C ASP A 1025 -15.17 -17.33 -17.28
N ASP A 1026 -15.92 -17.20 -16.18
CA ASP A 1026 -15.74 -17.99 -14.98
C ASP A 1026 -16.19 -19.43 -15.29
N GLU A 1027 -15.30 -20.42 -15.06
CA GLU A 1027 -15.61 -21.74 -14.47
C GLU A 1027 -14.34 -22.63 -14.41
N ASP A 1028 -13.70 -22.55 -13.26
CA ASP A 1028 -13.30 -23.61 -12.32
C ASP A 1028 -12.65 -24.96 -12.71
N THR A 1029 -11.64 -25.28 -11.87
CA THR A 1029 -11.17 -26.60 -11.39
C THR A 1029 -10.69 -27.70 -12.35
N SER A 1030 -9.37 -27.94 -12.32
CA SER A 1030 -8.82 -29.23 -11.89
C SER A 1030 -7.43 -29.04 -11.27
N MET A 1031 -7.35 -29.22 -9.95
CA MET A 1031 -6.10 -29.22 -9.19
C MET A 1031 -5.91 -30.64 -8.65
N GLU A 1032 -5.30 -31.52 -9.46
CA GLU A 1032 -4.64 -32.72 -8.94
C GLU A 1032 -3.24 -32.33 -8.46
N GLY A 1033 -2.89 -32.84 -7.28
CA GLY A 1033 -1.71 -32.43 -6.53
C GLY A 1033 -0.38 -32.88 -7.12
N MET A 1034 0.70 -32.24 -6.67
CA MET A 1034 1.85 -32.90 -6.04
C MET A 1034 2.87 -31.85 -5.56
N ASP A 1035 3.46 -32.19 -4.42
CA ASP A 1035 4.39 -31.48 -3.55
C ASP A 1035 5.52 -30.65 -4.19
N ALA A 1036 5.83 -29.50 -3.56
CA ALA A 1036 7.15 -29.12 -3.02
C ALA A 1036 7.15 -27.67 -2.49
#